data_AF-C8N7B2-F1
#
_entry.id   AF-C8N7B2-F1
#
_cell.length_a   1.000
_cell.length_b   1.000
_cell.length_c   1.000
_cell.angle_alpha   90.00
_cell.angle_beta   90.00
_cell.angle_gamma   90.00
#
_symmetry.space_group_name_H-M   'P 1'
#
loop_
_entity.id
_entity.type
_entity.pdbx_description
1 polymer ?
#
loop_
_entity_poly.entity_id
_entity_poly.type
_entity_poly.pdbx_seq_one_letter_code
_entity_poly.pdbx_strand_id
1 'polypeptide(L)'
;MGDLNLAADHFHSRYADSLPLTDEQQQAPNLRGSGRVRDLREAAAQSPDVAAALQAYANAQTKEEQLALRDQLLRAWAGTDKRFTTEGVLAAATQKFAQASGNKGNAIPLTPEQLKELGTIQGPSIWSLLGIEDPDKKKKAALHEKIGILDAFTGTDSTHLYYGTKAQAQHTLDTIEKTYTNLADNLYDGLLFQTRLKPYLNAIRFGMSEDGKLQLDYSGVAALFDEVHAKNPGKAFTDLGELLAKGNADGKNTDLAPLAEKFVQYAQEASRNGTFEAYSKTLGETTFATMVYSLIPHSGLLSENMLATMGYRIGKDGDDTLRGNNNANYLYGDKGNDALNGGDGNDVLHGGEGDDSLGGDSGDDVLHGNEGNDHLYGGAGHDTLDGGAGDDHLEGGDVESDTYQFRAGHGKDTVTDYAHNDEQADTLRFKGAQAEKAAFAREGYDLVVKAYGGDDRVALKDYFYGDNYSRYNFHFDDSKLSREDLIKKGFDFTSTENNDYLQGWYSDDTIHGGAGDDTLYGYGGNDTLHGDSGNDGLSGGYGNDVLHGGEGNDHLYGEAGHDTLDGGAGDDQLEGGIYESDTYLFRTGHGKDTVTDYARNDEQADTLRFEGAQAEKAVFAHEGYDLVVKAYGGDDRVTLKDYFISSSNERYHFQFDDNKLGREDLIKKAFDFTGTENNDRLVGWYSDDAIHGGAGDDTLYGYDGNDTLHGDSGNDGLSGGDGNDVLHGGEGDDSLGGDSGDDVLHGNEGNDHLYGRAGHDTLDGGAGDDHLEGGAVESDTYQFRAGHGKDTVKDYGYNDEQADTLRFEGAQAEKAAFAREGYDLVVKAYGGDDRVTLKDYFFSSTNDRYHFQFDDATFKAAELRGKDLPTEGLKAPVAATAQADAATPDSATAAVTPQEKAATATTDDSKAQVANTPEKIVAVDTFHPPLQLHKDGAASTDAVQKADSATVSGNDAGKNVLAAQTPADTKVQSAATDTATQAAVPASGKATQIAAATSVDSQVSSKGDTQSVTAQQNATAVDAALKTGGATATPASTLDAKAAQQSQQMLSAMATQSQTATPTALAAPDLQPKPQLVASQV
;
A
#
# COMPACT_ATOMS: atom_id res chain seq x y z
N MET A 1 -57.51 -9.93 -28.65
CA MET A 1 -57.62 -10.44 -27.27
C MET A 1 -56.33 -11.19 -27.00
N GLY A 2 -55.33 -10.46 -26.52
CA GLY A 2 -54.02 -10.94 -26.13
C GLY A 2 -53.50 -9.85 -25.19
N ASP A 3 -53.43 -10.20 -23.91
CA ASP A 3 -53.21 -9.37 -22.73
C ASP A 3 -53.89 -7.98 -22.68
N LEU A 4 -54.92 -7.88 -21.81
CA LEU A 4 -55.32 -6.60 -21.22
C LEU A 4 -54.66 -6.51 -19.83
N ASN A 5 -53.54 -5.81 -19.73
CA ASN A 5 -52.97 -5.41 -18.44
C ASN A 5 -53.42 -3.98 -18.14
N LEU A 6 -54.42 -3.81 -17.27
CA LEU A 6 -54.98 -2.49 -16.93
C LEU A 6 -54.01 -1.58 -16.16
N ALA A 7 -52.98 -2.15 -15.53
CA ALA A 7 -51.94 -1.38 -14.84
C ALA A 7 -50.89 -0.84 -15.83
N ALA A 8 -50.45 -1.65 -16.80
CA ALA A 8 -49.31 -1.35 -17.66
C ALA A 8 -49.66 -0.89 -19.10
N ASP A 9 -50.73 -1.39 -19.73
CA ASP A 9 -51.06 -1.09 -21.14
C ASP A 9 -52.43 -0.43 -21.29
N HIS A 10 -52.42 0.87 -21.59
CA HIS A 10 -53.61 1.72 -21.65
C HIS A 10 -54.30 1.66 -23.03
N PHE A 11 -54.90 0.51 -23.35
CA PHE A 11 -55.80 0.36 -24.51
C PHE A 11 -56.88 1.44 -24.54
N HIS A 12 -56.70 2.41 -25.45
CA HIS A 12 -57.42 3.70 -25.52
C HIS A 12 -58.82 3.70 -24.90
N SER A 13 -58.94 4.21 -23.67
CA SER A 13 -60.24 4.58 -23.11
C SER A 13 -60.91 5.59 -24.04
N ARG A 14 -62.19 5.35 -24.37
CA ARG A 14 -62.99 6.27 -25.19
C ARG A 14 -63.49 7.49 -24.39
N TYR A 15 -63.09 7.61 -23.12
CA TYR A 15 -63.38 8.75 -22.25
C TYR A 15 -62.07 9.47 -21.89
N ALA A 16 -61.88 10.68 -22.41
CA ALA A 16 -60.76 11.56 -22.05
C ALA A 16 -61.15 12.61 -20.99
N ASP A 17 -62.44 12.94 -20.88
CA ASP A 17 -62.96 13.92 -19.92
C ASP A 17 -63.35 13.24 -18.61
N SER A 18 -62.74 13.64 -17.49
CA SER A 18 -63.05 13.13 -16.15
C SER A 18 -64.34 13.71 -15.56
N LEU A 19 -64.88 13.03 -14.55
CA LEU A 19 -66.05 13.47 -13.78
C LEU A 19 -65.64 14.08 -12.43
N PRO A 20 -66.35 15.12 -11.94
CA PRO A 20 -66.22 15.56 -10.56
C PRO A 20 -66.77 14.50 -9.60
N LEU A 21 -65.98 14.11 -8.61
CA LEU A 21 -66.28 13.12 -7.58
C LEU A 21 -66.40 13.80 -6.21
N THR A 22 -67.31 13.33 -5.34
CA THR A 22 -67.34 13.79 -3.94
C THR A 22 -66.13 13.28 -3.16
N ASP A 23 -65.84 13.87 -2.00
CA ASP A 23 -64.67 13.51 -1.19
C ASP A 23 -64.72 12.03 -0.74
N GLU A 24 -65.91 11.48 -0.49
CA GLU A 24 -66.11 10.06 -0.18
C GLU A 24 -65.85 9.16 -1.41
N GLN A 25 -66.26 9.61 -2.60
CA GLN A 25 -66.00 8.90 -3.86
C GLN A 25 -64.51 8.93 -4.24
N GLN A 26 -63.77 9.99 -3.86
CA GLN A 26 -62.32 10.09 -4.03
C GLN A 26 -61.55 9.15 -3.10
N GLN A 27 -62.11 8.74 -1.96
CA GLN A 27 -61.46 7.79 -1.03
C GLN A 27 -61.72 6.30 -1.34
N ALA A 28 -62.73 5.99 -2.17
CA ALA A 28 -62.99 4.63 -2.63
C ALA A 28 -61.83 4.07 -3.50
N PRO A 29 -61.66 2.75 -3.64
CA PRO A 29 -60.64 2.17 -4.53
C PRO A 29 -60.88 2.56 -6.00
N ASN A 30 -59.82 2.67 -6.81
CA ASN A 30 -59.92 3.01 -8.24
C ASN A 30 -59.03 2.14 -9.13
N LEU A 31 -59.50 1.90 -10.36
CA LEU A 31 -58.67 1.47 -11.48
C LEU A 31 -59.06 2.27 -12.73
N ARG A 32 -58.11 2.43 -13.65
CA ARG A 32 -58.36 3.07 -14.94
C ARG A 32 -59.30 2.22 -15.81
N GLY A 33 -60.23 2.89 -16.48
CA GLY A 33 -61.12 2.25 -17.45
C GLY A 33 -60.41 2.05 -18.79
N SER A 34 -60.77 0.98 -19.51
CA SER A 34 -60.30 0.72 -20.87
C SER A 34 -61.47 0.56 -21.85
N GLY A 35 -61.24 0.82 -23.13
CA GLY A 35 -62.25 0.59 -24.17
C GLY A 35 -63.52 1.44 -24.01
N ARG A 36 -64.63 0.82 -23.60
CA ARG A 36 -65.97 1.45 -23.43
C ARG A 36 -66.41 1.63 -21.97
N VAL A 37 -65.57 1.35 -20.97
CA VAL A 37 -65.87 1.71 -19.56
C VAL A 37 -65.08 2.96 -19.12
N ARG A 38 -65.62 3.71 -18.16
CA ARG A 38 -64.91 4.79 -17.44
C ARG A 38 -64.03 4.23 -16.31
N ASP A 39 -63.19 5.06 -15.71
CA ASP A 39 -62.50 4.75 -14.45
C ASP A 39 -63.46 4.28 -13.36
N LEU A 40 -63.01 3.39 -12.48
CA LEU A 40 -63.87 2.64 -11.55
C LEU A 40 -64.66 3.56 -10.59
N ARG A 41 -64.04 4.62 -10.05
CA ARG A 41 -64.72 5.65 -9.24
C ARG A 41 -65.77 6.42 -10.03
N GLU A 42 -65.53 6.69 -11.31
CA GLU A 42 -66.46 7.40 -12.18
C GLU A 42 -67.64 6.53 -12.60
N ALA A 43 -67.37 5.25 -12.87
CA ALA A 43 -68.39 4.23 -13.11
C ALA A 43 -69.28 4.07 -11.86
N ALA A 44 -68.71 4.07 -10.66
CA ALA A 44 -69.46 4.10 -9.40
C ALA A 44 -70.28 5.39 -9.22
N ALA A 45 -69.74 6.56 -9.57
CA ALA A 45 -70.46 7.83 -9.50
C ALA A 45 -71.64 7.92 -10.49
N GLN A 46 -71.61 7.19 -11.61
CA GLN A 46 -72.72 7.13 -12.58
C GLN A 46 -73.65 5.92 -12.42
N SER A 47 -73.25 4.86 -11.71
CA SER A 47 -74.01 3.62 -11.56
C SER A 47 -74.08 3.16 -10.10
N PRO A 48 -75.27 3.21 -9.45
CA PRO A 48 -75.46 2.68 -8.11
C PRO A 48 -75.08 1.20 -7.96
N ASP A 49 -75.23 0.41 -9.03
CA ASP A 49 -74.86 -1.01 -9.03
C ASP A 49 -73.33 -1.20 -8.96
N VAL A 50 -72.56 -0.31 -9.62
CA VAL A 50 -71.09 -0.29 -9.50
C VAL A 50 -70.67 0.22 -8.14
N ALA A 51 -71.30 1.28 -7.62
CA ALA A 51 -71.00 1.78 -6.28
C ALA A 51 -71.23 0.71 -5.19
N ALA A 52 -72.35 -0.02 -5.27
CA ALA A 52 -72.66 -1.10 -4.35
C ALA A 52 -71.70 -2.30 -4.49
N ALA A 53 -71.35 -2.70 -5.72
CA ALA A 53 -70.37 -3.78 -5.95
C ALA A 53 -68.96 -3.39 -5.48
N LEU A 54 -68.53 -2.14 -5.74
CA LEU A 54 -67.24 -1.61 -5.30
C LEU A 54 -67.16 -1.51 -3.78
N GLN A 55 -68.22 -1.03 -3.12
CA GLN A 55 -68.29 -0.96 -1.66
C GLN A 55 -68.29 -2.37 -1.03
N ALA A 56 -69.00 -3.34 -1.60
CA ALA A 56 -68.94 -4.73 -1.15
C ALA A 56 -67.53 -5.31 -1.27
N TYR A 57 -66.88 -5.13 -2.43
CA TYR A 57 -65.52 -5.60 -2.69
C TYR A 57 -64.47 -4.94 -1.77
N ALA A 58 -64.62 -3.63 -1.50
CA ALA A 58 -63.73 -2.89 -0.61
C ALA A 58 -63.87 -3.26 0.87
N ASN A 59 -65.06 -3.73 1.28
CA ASN A 59 -65.35 -4.16 2.64
C ASN A 59 -65.01 -5.64 2.91
N ALA A 60 -64.73 -6.44 1.88
CA ALA A 60 -64.36 -7.85 2.02
C ALA A 60 -63.06 -8.00 2.83
N GLN A 61 -63.06 -8.96 3.77
CA GLN A 61 -62.00 -9.15 4.76
C GLN A 61 -61.05 -10.30 4.41
N THR A 62 -61.40 -11.20 3.48
CA THR A 62 -60.53 -12.30 3.04
C THR A 62 -60.36 -12.34 1.52
N LYS A 63 -59.34 -13.09 1.07
CA LYS A 63 -59.07 -13.34 -0.36
C LYS A 63 -60.26 -14.02 -1.06
N GLU A 64 -60.90 -14.98 -0.41
CA GLU A 64 -62.05 -15.70 -0.97
C GLU A 64 -63.29 -14.80 -1.11
N GLU A 65 -63.54 -13.91 -0.16
CA GLU A 65 -64.61 -12.91 -0.25
C GLU A 65 -64.37 -11.93 -1.41
N GLN A 66 -63.12 -11.46 -1.56
CA GLN A 66 -62.74 -10.59 -2.69
C GLN A 66 -62.88 -11.32 -4.03
N LEU A 67 -62.36 -12.54 -4.16
CA LEU A 67 -62.48 -13.34 -5.40
C LEU A 67 -63.94 -13.68 -5.74
N ALA A 68 -64.81 -13.93 -4.76
CA ALA A 68 -66.24 -14.14 -4.98
C ALA A 68 -66.97 -12.89 -5.48
N LEU A 69 -66.54 -11.69 -5.05
CA LEU A 69 -67.13 -10.40 -5.46
C LEU A 69 -66.49 -9.81 -6.72
N ARG A 70 -65.28 -10.23 -7.09
CA ARG A 70 -64.49 -9.79 -8.25
C ARG A 70 -65.28 -9.85 -9.56
N ASP A 71 -65.85 -11.01 -9.86
CA ASP A 71 -66.57 -11.24 -11.12
C ASP A 71 -67.89 -10.45 -11.15
N GLN A 72 -68.52 -10.21 -9.98
CA GLN A 72 -69.68 -9.31 -9.84
C GLN A 72 -69.29 -7.84 -10.06
N LEU A 73 -68.13 -7.40 -9.58
CA LEU A 73 -67.61 -6.05 -9.78
C LEU A 73 -67.25 -5.81 -11.26
N LEU A 74 -66.53 -6.73 -11.91
CA LEU A 74 -66.28 -6.71 -13.36
C LEU A 74 -67.58 -6.58 -14.16
N ARG A 75 -68.59 -7.39 -13.80
CA ARG A 75 -69.89 -7.42 -14.46
C ARG A 75 -70.65 -6.10 -14.29
N ALA A 76 -70.67 -5.53 -13.09
CA ALA A 76 -71.29 -4.23 -12.82
C ALA A 76 -70.58 -3.12 -13.60
N TRP A 77 -69.24 -3.13 -13.61
CA TRP A 77 -68.42 -2.13 -14.30
C TRP A 77 -68.62 -2.18 -15.82
N ALA A 78 -68.57 -3.37 -16.43
CA ALA A 78 -68.90 -3.60 -17.84
C ALA A 78 -70.34 -3.18 -18.18
N GLY A 79 -71.29 -3.37 -17.25
CA GLY A 79 -72.69 -2.93 -17.38
C GLY A 79 -72.89 -1.42 -17.52
N THR A 80 -71.85 -0.60 -17.32
CA THR A 80 -71.90 0.85 -17.64
C THR A 80 -71.81 1.14 -19.14
N ASP A 81 -71.32 0.20 -19.96
CA ASP A 81 -71.37 0.30 -21.41
C ASP A 81 -72.81 0.16 -21.92
N LYS A 82 -73.29 1.19 -22.62
CA LYS A 82 -74.62 1.22 -23.24
C LYS A 82 -74.81 0.19 -24.37
N ARG A 83 -73.74 -0.53 -24.76
CA ARG A 83 -73.76 -1.66 -25.69
C ARG A 83 -73.61 -3.03 -25.01
N PHE A 84 -73.44 -3.09 -23.69
CA PHE A 84 -73.24 -4.34 -22.96
C PHE A 84 -74.39 -5.33 -23.25
N THR A 85 -74.04 -6.54 -23.70
CA THR A 85 -75.01 -7.57 -24.05
C THR A 85 -74.44 -8.97 -23.84
N THR A 86 -75.30 -9.89 -23.40
CA THR A 86 -75.01 -11.32 -23.28
C THR A 86 -75.62 -12.14 -24.43
N GLU A 87 -76.15 -11.48 -25.47
CA GLU A 87 -76.85 -12.12 -26.59
C GLU A 87 -75.98 -12.38 -27.85
N GLY A 88 -74.64 -12.22 -27.75
CA GLY A 88 -73.70 -12.38 -28.87
C GLY A 88 -73.77 -13.75 -29.58
N VAL A 89 -73.25 -13.86 -30.82
CA VAL A 89 -73.43 -15.06 -31.66
C VAL A 89 -72.11 -15.80 -31.91
N LEU A 90 -71.82 -16.78 -31.07
CA LEU A 90 -70.83 -17.84 -31.34
C LEU A 90 -71.37 -18.80 -32.42
N ALA A 91 -70.87 -18.67 -33.65
CA ALA A 91 -71.34 -19.42 -34.81
C ALA A 91 -70.29 -20.40 -35.35
N ALA A 92 -70.68 -21.65 -35.55
CA ALA A 92 -69.92 -22.55 -36.43
C ALA A 92 -69.88 -21.96 -37.85
N ALA A 93 -68.78 -22.16 -38.58
CA ALA A 93 -68.56 -21.57 -39.90
C ALA A 93 -69.43 -22.22 -41.01
N THR A 94 -70.75 -21.99 -41.01
CA THR A 94 -71.72 -22.63 -41.93
C THR A 94 -72.33 -21.68 -42.97
N GLN A 95 -72.38 -22.16 -44.22
CA GLN A 95 -73.00 -21.59 -45.44
C GLN A 95 -72.68 -20.15 -45.88
N LYS A 96 -72.50 -19.15 -44.99
CA LYS A 96 -72.14 -17.78 -45.43
C LYS A 96 -70.83 -17.76 -46.22
N PHE A 97 -69.86 -18.61 -45.88
CA PHE A 97 -68.62 -18.80 -46.64
C PHE A 97 -68.85 -19.35 -48.06
N ALA A 98 -69.85 -20.23 -48.25
CA ALA A 98 -70.19 -20.77 -49.57
C ALA A 98 -70.85 -19.72 -50.48
N GLN A 99 -71.58 -18.76 -49.91
CA GLN A 99 -72.21 -17.66 -50.65
C GLN A 99 -71.25 -16.48 -50.91
N ALA A 100 -70.22 -16.29 -50.08
CA ALA A 100 -69.26 -15.19 -50.22
C ALA A 100 -68.26 -15.34 -51.40
N SER A 101 -68.19 -16.50 -52.05
CA SER A 101 -67.28 -16.75 -53.19
C SER A 101 -67.74 -16.14 -54.53
N GLY A 102 -68.82 -15.34 -54.52
CA GLY A 102 -69.52 -14.82 -55.71
C GLY A 102 -68.75 -13.90 -56.67
N ASN A 103 -67.42 -13.71 -56.52
CA ASN A 103 -66.63 -12.88 -57.44
C ASN A 103 -65.17 -13.31 -57.70
N LYS A 104 -64.73 -14.53 -57.30
CA LYS A 104 -63.42 -15.10 -57.72
C LYS A 104 -63.46 -16.62 -57.99
N GLY A 105 -64.20 -17.00 -59.04
CA GLY A 105 -63.63 -17.85 -60.10
C GLY A 105 -63.51 -19.38 -59.91
N ASN A 106 -63.97 -20.01 -58.82
CA ASN A 106 -63.92 -21.49 -58.73
C ASN A 106 -64.98 -22.16 -57.81
N ALA A 107 -66.18 -21.57 -57.72
CA ALA A 107 -67.30 -22.15 -56.96
C ALA A 107 -68.33 -22.81 -57.90
N ILE A 108 -68.85 -23.99 -57.52
CA ILE A 108 -69.96 -24.65 -58.23
C ILE A 108 -71.27 -23.96 -57.83
N PRO A 109 -72.04 -23.35 -58.76
CA PRO A 109 -73.32 -22.75 -58.44
C PRO A 109 -74.39 -23.82 -58.23
N LEU A 110 -74.87 -23.97 -57.00
CA LEU A 110 -76.01 -24.81 -56.66
C LEU A 110 -77.31 -24.19 -57.21
N THR A 111 -78.22 -25.01 -57.72
CA THR A 111 -79.54 -24.54 -58.17
C THR A 111 -80.41 -24.11 -56.98
N PRO A 112 -81.46 -23.27 -57.17
CA PRO A 112 -82.40 -22.92 -56.11
C PRO A 112 -83.11 -24.11 -55.46
N GLU A 113 -83.18 -25.25 -56.16
CA GLU A 113 -83.77 -26.49 -55.65
C GLU A 113 -82.74 -27.32 -54.86
N GLN A 114 -81.49 -27.41 -55.32
CA GLN A 114 -80.38 -27.99 -54.53
C GLN A 114 -80.13 -27.21 -53.22
N LEU A 115 -80.27 -25.88 -53.26
CA LEU A 115 -80.22 -25.03 -52.07
C LEU A 115 -81.35 -25.33 -51.06
N LYS A 116 -82.46 -25.91 -51.54
CA LYS A 116 -83.66 -26.23 -50.77
C LYS A 116 -83.63 -27.66 -50.23
N GLU A 117 -83.02 -28.59 -50.94
CA GLU A 117 -82.74 -29.96 -50.47
C GLU A 117 -81.65 -30.01 -49.38
N LEU A 118 -80.67 -29.10 -49.42
CA LEU A 118 -79.59 -29.01 -48.41
C LEU A 118 -80.10 -28.67 -47.00
N GLY A 119 -81.25 -28.01 -46.87
CA GLY A 119 -81.83 -27.61 -45.59
C GLY A 119 -80.96 -26.62 -44.78
N THR A 120 -81.40 -26.33 -43.56
CA THR A 120 -80.64 -25.51 -42.60
C THR A 120 -79.59 -26.35 -41.88
N ILE A 121 -78.44 -26.58 -42.53
CA ILE A 121 -77.27 -27.16 -41.85
C ILE A 121 -76.66 -26.09 -40.93
N GLN A 122 -77.27 -25.91 -39.75
CA GLN A 122 -76.57 -25.30 -38.62
C GLN A 122 -75.47 -26.26 -38.18
N GLY A 123 -74.25 -25.75 -38.03
CA GLY A 123 -73.15 -26.54 -37.49
C GLY A 123 -73.39 -26.87 -36.01
N PRO A 124 -72.75 -27.92 -35.47
CA PRO A 124 -72.80 -28.21 -34.04
C PRO A 124 -72.35 -26.98 -33.25
N SER A 125 -73.00 -26.73 -32.10
CA SER A 125 -72.54 -25.70 -31.16
C SER A 125 -71.11 -25.99 -30.69
N ILE A 126 -70.40 -24.95 -30.23
CA ILE A 126 -69.01 -25.09 -29.76
C ILE A 126 -68.86 -26.24 -28.74
N TRP A 127 -69.80 -26.36 -27.81
CA TRP A 127 -69.89 -27.47 -26.84
C TRP A 127 -70.12 -28.83 -27.51
N SER A 128 -71.07 -28.92 -28.46
CA SER A 128 -71.34 -30.15 -29.22
C SER A 128 -70.18 -30.57 -30.14
N LEU A 129 -69.35 -29.63 -30.60
CA LEU A 129 -68.16 -29.90 -31.42
C LEU A 129 -66.97 -30.35 -30.54
N LEU A 130 -66.86 -29.82 -29.33
CA LEU A 130 -65.87 -30.23 -28.35
C LEU A 130 -66.22 -31.60 -27.72
N GLY A 131 -67.51 -31.97 -27.67
CA GLY A 131 -68.01 -33.17 -27.00
C GLY A 131 -68.40 -32.92 -25.53
N ILE A 132 -68.74 -31.67 -25.21
CA ILE A 132 -69.07 -31.20 -23.87
C ILE A 132 -70.59 -31.04 -23.77
N GLU A 133 -71.22 -31.67 -22.79
CA GLU A 133 -72.64 -31.47 -22.51
C GLU A 133 -72.91 -30.13 -21.81
N ASP A 134 -73.94 -29.42 -22.27
CA ASP A 134 -74.48 -28.19 -21.68
C ASP A 134 -76.03 -28.16 -21.80
N PRO A 135 -76.73 -29.12 -21.16
CA PRO A 135 -78.17 -29.32 -21.37
C PRO A 135 -79.01 -28.09 -20.98
N ASP A 136 -78.60 -27.39 -19.93
CA ASP A 136 -79.25 -26.17 -19.42
C ASP A 136 -78.82 -24.89 -20.17
N LYS A 137 -77.88 -24.97 -21.12
CA LYS A 137 -77.22 -23.82 -21.79
C LYS A 137 -76.46 -22.88 -20.82
N LYS A 138 -76.10 -23.37 -19.63
CA LYS A 138 -75.40 -22.60 -18.57
C LYS A 138 -73.98 -22.24 -18.98
N LYS A 139 -73.23 -23.17 -19.58
CA LYS A 139 -71.86 -22.91 -20.07
C LYS A 139 -71.89 -21.91 -21.22
N LYS A 140 -72.87 -22.01 -22.12
CA LYS A 140 -73.12 -21.00 -23.16
C LYS A 140 -73.40 -19.62 -22.55
N ALA A 141 -74.27 -19.52 -21.55
CA ALA A 141 -74.61 -18.24 -20.91
C ALA A 141 -73.37 -17.59 -20.25
N ALA A 142 -72.61 -18.35 -19.45
CA ALA A 142 -71.39 -17.85 -18.82
C ALA A 142 -70.33 -17.39 -19.83
N LEU A 143 -70.10 -18.15 -20.91
CA LEU A 143 -69.18 -17.77 -21.97
C LEU A 143 -69.61 -16.50 -22.70
N HIS A 144 -70.92 -16.33 -22.95
CA HIS A 144 -71.47 -15.10 -23.52
C HIS A 144 -71.29 -13.89 -22.59
N GLU A 145 -71.45 -14.07 -21.27
CA GLU A 145 -71.28 -13.01 -20.28
C GLU A 145 -69.80 -12.57 -20.19
N LYS A 146 -68.85 -13.52 -20.23
CA LYS A 146 -67.41 -13.22 -20.36
C LYS A 146 -67.08 -12.46 -21.64
N ILE A 147 -67.65 -12.85 -22.79
CA ILE A 147 -67.48 -12.11 -24.06
C ILE A 147 -68.04 -10.68 -23.93
N GLY A 148 -69.23 -10.50 -23.36
CA GLY A 148 -69.85 -9.17 -23.17
C GLY A 148 -69.03 -8.26 -22.25
N ILE A 149 -68.41 -8.82 -21.20
CA ILE A 149 -67.47 -8.10 -20.33
C ILE A 149 -66.21 -7.72 -21.12
N LEU A 150 -65.57 -8.68 -21.80
CA LEU A 150 -64.38 -8.42 -22.60
C LEU A 150 -64.59 -7.39 -23.71
N ASP A 151 -65.73 -7.40 -24.39
CA ASP A 151 -66.09 -6.40 -25.41
C ASP A 151 -66.24 -4.98 -24.82
N ALA A 152 -66.69 -4.84 -23.57
CA ALA A 152 -66.75 -3.56 -22.90
C ALA A 152 -65.34 -3.02 -22.58
N PHE A 153 -64.46 -3.84 -21.99
CA PHE A 153 -63.10 -3.42 -21.62
C PHE A 153 -62.14 -3.28 -22.80
N THR A 154 -62.26 -4.09 -23.86
CA THR A 154 -61.50 -3.91 -25.11
C THR A 154 -62.10 -2.81 -26.00
N GLY A 155 -63.39 -2.51 -25.82
CA GLY A 155 -64.17 -1.70 -26.74
C GLY A 155 -64.40 -2.33 -28.12
N THR A 156 -64.28 -3.66 -28.27
CA THR A 156 -64.67 -4.39 -29.49
C THR A 156 -66.15 -4.77 -29.50
N ASP A 157 -66.68 -5.12 -30.68
CA ASP A 157 -68.05 -5.64 -30.83
C ASP A 157 -67.97 -7.07 -31.43
N SER A 158 -67.62 -8.07 -30.61
CA SER A 158 -67.37 -9.50 -30.95
C SER A 158 -68.63 -10.29 -31.30
N THR A 159 -69.58 -9.64 -31.98
CA THR A 159 -70.93 -10.14 -32.28
C THR A 159 -70.97 -11.48 -33.02
N HIS A 160 -69.90 -11.83 -33.75
CA HIS A 160 -69.78 -13.04 -34.58
C HIS A 160 -68.39 -13.66 -34.45
N LEU A 161 -68.19 -14.54 -33.47
CA LEU A 161 -66.99 -15.36 -33.33
C LEU A 161 -67.18 -16.69 -34.06
N TYR A 162 -66.28 -17.00 -35.00
CA TYR A 162 -66.39 -18.14 -35.92
C TYR A 162 -65.34 -19.23 -35.63
N TYR A 163 -65.79 -20.48 -35.54
CA TYR A 163 -64.94 -21.68 -35.43
C TYR A 163 -65.26 -22.68 -36.56
N GLY A 164 -64.22 -23.27 -37.15
CA GLY A 164 -64.34 -24.26 -38.24
C GLY A 164 -63.92 -25.69 -37.86
N THR A 165 -63.02 -25.86 -36.89
CA THR A 165 -62.53 -27.17 -36.42
C THR A 165 -62.59 -27.30 -34.90
N LYS A 166 -62.50 -28.54 -34.39
CA LYS A 166 -62.45 -28.80 -32.93
C LYS A 166 -61.29 -28.08 -32.25
N ALA A 167 -60.11 -28.01 -32.88
CA ALA A 167 -58.95 -27.29 -32.36
C ALA A 167 -59.15 -25.77 -32.33
N GLN A 168 -59.78 -25.19 -33.37
CA GLN A 168 -60.13 -23.77 -33.38
C GLN A 168 -61.18 -23.40 -32.34
N ALA A 169 -62.17 -24.29 -32.13
CA ALA A 169 -63.17 -24.14 -31.08
C ALA A 169 -62.54 -24.15 -29.68
N GLN A 170 -61.60 -25.08 -29.42
CA GLN A 170 -60.87 -25.13 -28.15
C GLN A 170 -60.01 -23.87 -27.97
N HIS A 171 -59.15 -23.53 -28.92
CA HIS A 171 -58.32 -22.31 -28.87
C HIS A 171 -59.15 -21.04 -28.65
N THR A 172 -60.33 -20.92 -29.27
CA THR A 172 -61.22 -19.76 -29.08
C THR A 172 -61.77 -19.72 -27.66
N LEU A 173 -62.16 -20.86 -27.09
CA LEU A 173 -62.56 -20.96 -25.69
C LEU A 173 -61.39 -20.57 -24.76
N ASP A 174 -60.23 -21.18 -24.95
CA ASP A 174 -59.02 -20.96 -24.13
C ASP A 174 -58.56 -19.49 -24.19
N THR A 175 -58.68 -18.84 -25.36
CA THR A 175 -58.34 -17.41 -25.52
C THR A 175 -59.31 -16.52 -24.76
N ILE A 176 -60.62 -16.79 -24.83
CA ILE A 176 -61.64 -16.01 -24.11
C ILE A 176 -61.48 -16.20 -22.60
N GLU A 177 -61.32 -17.44 -22.15
CA GLU A 177 -61.13 -17.79 -20.74
C GLU A 177 -59.84 -17.17 -20.19
N LYS A 178 -58.68 -17.35 -20.85
CA LYS A 178 -57.43 -16.69 -20.43
C LYS A 178 -57.55 -15.16 -20.44
N THR A 179 -58.14 -14.54 -21.46
CA THR A 179 -58.27 -13.07 -21.50
C THR A 179 -59.18 -12.56 -20.38
N TYR A 180 -60.26 -13.30 -20.05
CA TYR A 180 -61.13 -12.96 -18.92
C TYR A 180 -60.44 -13.12 -17.58
N THR A 181 -59.72 -14.23 -17.36
CA THR A 181 -58.92 -14.47 -16.15
C THR A 181 -57.86 -13.38 -15.98
N ASN A 182 -57.06 -13.09 -17.01
CA ASN A 182 -56.07 -12.01 -16.96
C ASN A 182 -56.71 -10.65 -16.62
N LEU A 183 -57.87 -10.30 -17.20
CA LEU A 183 -58.59 -9.07 -16.86
C LEU A 183 -59.06 -9.05 -15.39
N ALA A 184 -59.54 -10.18 -14.88
CA ALA A 184 -60.05 -10.30 -13.53
C ALA A 184 -58.95 -10.29 -12.46
N ASP A 185 -57.83 -10.96 -12.74
CA ASP A 185 -56.66 -11.00 -11.88
C ASP A 185 -55.97 -9.62 -11.83
N ASN A 186 -55.90 -8.89 -12.95
CA ASN A 186 -55.47 -7.49 -12.98
C ASN A 186 -56.40 -6.55 -12.17
N LEU A 187 -57.72 -6.79 -12.18
CA LEU A 187 -58.64 -6.05 -11.31
C LEU A 187 -58.38 -6.35 -9.82
N TYR A 188 -58.04 -7.60 -9.51
CA TYR A 188 -57.76 -8.03 -8.15
C TYR A 188 -56.45 -7.43 -7.62
N ASP A 189 -55.33 -7.64 -8.32
CA ASP A 189 -54.00 -7.15 -7.94
C ASP A 189 -54.00 -5.62 -7.81
N GLY A 190 -54.56 -4.91 -8.79
CA GLY A 190 -54.61 -3.45 -8.80
C GLY A 190 -55.50 -2.83 -7.70
N LEU A 191 -56.39 -3.61 -7.08
CA LEU A 191 -57.22 -3.17 -5.94
C LEU A 191 -56.72 -3.68 -4.59
N LEU A 192 -55.81 -4.67 -4.55
CA LEU A 192 -55.36 -5.35 -3.35
C LEU A 192 -54.81 -4.39 -2.28
N PHE A 193 -53.82 -3.58 -2.67
CA PHE A 193 -53.21 -2.54 -1.83
C PHE A 193 -54.13 -1.35 -1.51
N GLN A 194 -55.18 -1.14 -2.31
CA GLN A 194 -56.22 -0.14 -2.06
C GLN A 194 -57.33 -0.63 -1.11
N THR A 195 -57.35 -1.93 -0.80
CA THR A 195 -58.42 -2.59 -0.03
C THR A 195 -57.84 -3.39 1.15
N ARG A 196 -57.71 -4.72 1.02
CA ARG A 196 -57.39 -5.64 2.13
C ARG A 196 -55.98 -5.45 2.70
N LEU A 197 -54.99 -5.07 1.89
CA LEU A 197 -53.63 -4.82 2.38
C LEU A 197 -53.39 -3.36 2.82
N LYS A 198 -54.33 -2.45 2.58
CA LYS A 198 -54.23 -1.03 2.95
C LYS A 198 -53.94 -0.78 4.46
N PRO A 199 -54.48 -1.57 5.42
CA PRO A 199 -54.15 -1.37 6.83
C PRO A 199 -52.67 -1.61 7.16
N TYR A 200 -52.04 -2.60 6.51
CA TYR A 200 -50.61 -2.89 6.68
C TYR A 200 -49.74 -1.81 6.04
N LEU A 201 -50.08 -1.35 4.82
CA LEU A 201 -49.36 -0.23 4.19
C LEU A 201 -49.42 1.06 5.03
N ASN A 202 -50.55 1.33 5.69
CA ASN A 202 -50.70 2.47 6.61
C ASN A 202 -49.90 2.31 7.92
N ALA A 203 -49.33 1.13 8.20
CA ALA A 203 -48.53 0.84 9.39
C ALA A 203 -47.01 0.83 9.11
N ILE A 204 -46.60 0.87 7.83
CA ILE A 204 -45.21 1.17 7.42
C ILE A 204 -44.89 2.60 7.85
N ARG A 205 -43.68 2.81 8.38
CA ARG A 205 -43.16 4.15 8.71
C ARG A 205 -41.88 4.42 7.95
N PHE A 206 -41.54 5.70 7.83
CA PHE A 206 -40.23 6.12 7.36
C PHE A 206 -39.31 6.28 8.56
N GLY A 207 -38.33 5.40 8.66
CA GLY A 207 -37.18 5.55 9.54
C GLY A 207 -36.07 6.38 8.86
N MET A 208 -35.06 6.71 9.63
CA MET A 208 -33.79 7.22 9.13
C MET A 208 -32.71 6.44 9.86
N SER A 209 -31.84 5.75 9.14
CA SER A 209 -30.74 4.96 9.71
C SER A 209 -29.67 5.87 10.30
N GLU A 210 -28.76 5.31 11.11
CA GLU A 210 -27.71 6.08 11.80
C GLU A 210 -26.70 6.72 10.81
N ASP A 211 -26.61 6.21 9.58
CA ASP A 211 -25.85 6.78 8.46
C ASP A 211 -26.60 7.90 7.68
N GLY A 212 -27.87 8.14 8.01
CA GLY A 212 -28.71 9.15 7.38
C GLY A 212 -29.45 8.72 6.09
N LYS A 213 -29.41 7.44 5.70
CA LYS A 213 -30.30 6.91 4.64
C LYS A 213 -31.76 6.84 5.13
N LEU A 214 -32.72 6.77 4.20
CA LEU A 214 -34.16 6.65 4.48
C LEU A 214 -34.54 5.16 4.42
N GLN A 215 -35.02 4.59 5.53
CA GLN A 215 -35.42 3.17 5.63
C GLN A 215 -36.92 3.00 5.87
N LEU A 216 -37.47 1.81 5.58
CA LEU A 216 -38.87 1.48 5.85
C LEU A 216 -39.00 0.67 7.14
N ASP A 217 -39.55 1.30 8.19
CA ASP A 217 -39.87 0.63 9.45
C ASP A 217 -41.16 -0.21 9.30
N TYR A 218 -40.97 -1.53 9.22
CA TYR A 218 -42.02 -2.54 9.17
C TYR A 218 -42.43 -3.09 10.55
N SER A 219 -41.88 -2.60 11.67
CA SER A 219 -42.22 -3.10 13.02
C SER A 219 -43.71 -2.91 13.36
N GLY A 220 -44.29 -1.78 12.93
CA GLY A 220 -45.73 -1.51 13.03
C GLY A 220 -46.58 -2.44 12.17
N VAL A 221 -46.02 -2.97 11.09
CA VAL A 221 -46.67 -3.97 10.23
C VAL A 221 -46.62 -5.35 10.87
N ALA A 222 -45.47 -5.76 11.42
CA ALA A 222 -45.30 -7.04 12.10
C ALA A 222 -46.26 -7.17 13.29
N ALA A 223 -46.33 -6.15 14.15
CA ALA A 223 -47.25 -6.11 15.30
C ALA A 223 -48.73 -6.11 14.89
N LEU A 224 -49.07 -5.52 13.74
CA LEU A 224 -50.43 -5.61 13.19
C LEU A 224 -50.74 -7.02 12.64
N PHE A 225 -49.74 -7.70 12.06
CA PHE A 225 -49.89 -9.11 11.67
C PHE A 225 -50.05 -10.04 12.88
N ASP A 226 -49.42 -9.79 14.02
CA ASP A 226 -49.71 -10.52 15.28
C ASP A 226 -51.17 -10.33 15.71
N GLU A 227 -51.68 -9.09 15.71
CA GLU A 227 -53.06 -8.80 16.11
C GLU A 227 -54.10 -9.44 15.17
N VAL A 228 -53.76 -9.60 13.88
CA VAL A 228 -54.60 -10.31 12.91
C VAL A 228 -54.44 -11.83 13.05
N HIS A 229 -53.23 -12.36 13.25
CA HIS A 229 -52.98 -13.79 13.37
C HIS A 229 -53.70 -14.37 14.60
N ALA A 230 -53.60 -13.71 15.76
CA ALA A 230 -54.29 -14.08 16.99
C ALA A 230 -55.84 -14.11 16.88
N LYS A 231 -56.41 -13.51 15.83
CA LYS A 231 -57.87 -13.48 15.56
C LYS A 231 -58.28 -14.38 14.39
N ASN A 232 -57.44 -14.50 13.37
CA ASN A 232 -57.66 -15.30 12.17
C ASN A 232 -56.31 -15.66 11.49
N PRO A 233 -55.70 -16.80 11.86
CA PRO A 233 -54.43 -17.25 11.30
C PRO A 233 -54.42 -17.34 9.77
N GLY A 234 -55.49 -17.88 9.18
CA GLY A 234 -55.61 -18.03 7.72
C GLY A 234 -55.65 -16.70 6.96
N LYS A 235 -56.28 -15.66 7.54
CA LYS A 235 -56.21 -14.29 6.99
C LYS A 235 -54.80 -13.72 7.10
N ALA A 236 -54.16 -13.81 8.27
CA ALA A 236 -52.81 -13.31 8.46
C ALA A 236 -51.80 -13.98 7.51
N PHE A 237 -51.83 -15.31 7.40
CA PHE A 237 -51.02 -16.07 6.45
C PHE A 237 -51.25 -15.61 5.00
N THR A 238 -52.51 -15.52 4.56
CA THR A 238 -52.84 -15.14 3.17
C THR A 238 -52.43 -13.69 2.87
N ASP A 239 -52.76 -12.75 3.76
CA ASP A 239 -52.43 -11.34 3.61
C ASP A 239 -50.91 -11.10 3.60
N LEU A 240 -50.17 -11.79 4.47
CA LEU A 240 -48.72 -11.66 4.58
C LEU A 240 -48.01 -12.29 3.37
N GLY A 241 -48.43 -13.48 2.94
CA GLY A 241 -47.91 -14.12 1.73
C GLY A 241 -48.14 -13.27 0.47
N GLU A 242 -49.28 -12.58 0.37
CA GLU A 242 -49.54 -11.63 -0.73
C GLU A 242 -48.76 -10.31 -0.58
N LEU A 243 -48.57 -9.80 0.64
CA LEU A 243 -47.74 -8.61 0.87
C LEU A 243 -46.28 -8.87 0.47
N LEU A 244 -45.73 -10.03 0.81
CA LEU A 244 -44.36 -10.43 0.44
C LEU A 244 -44.25 -10.66 -1.07
N ALA A 245 -45.12 -11.51 -1.65
CA ALA A 245 -45.09 -11.86 -3.08
C ALA A 245 -45.42 -10.70 -4.04
N LYS A 246 -45.88 -9.56 -3.54
CA LYS A 246 -46.13 -8.33 -4.31
C LYS A 246 -45.30 -7.12 -3.86
N GLY A 247 -44.70 -7.16 -2.68
CA GLY A 247 -43.89 -6.09 -2.08
C GLY A 247 -42.38 -6.29 -2.23
N ASN A 248 -41.92 -7.52 -2.51
CA ASN A 248 -40.56 -7.84 -2.94
C ASN A 248 -40.57 -8.42 -4.38
N ALA A 249 -41.33 -7.79 -5.28
CA ALA A 249 -41.60 -8.33 -6.63
C ALA A 249 -40.39 -8.26 -7.60
N ASP A 250 -39.32 -7.56 -7.21
CA ASP A 250 -38.04 -7.46 -7.90
C ASP A 250 -36.90 -8.20 -7.18
N GLY A 251 -37.16 -8.77 -5.99
CA GLY A 251 -36.21 -9.57 -5.22
C GLY A 251 -35.20 -8.78 -4.37
N LYS A 252 -35.34 -7.45 -4.26
CA LYS A 252 -34.31 -6.55 -3.70
C LYS A 252 -34.67 -5.88 -2.36
N ASN A 253 -35.85 -6.15 -1.81
CA ASN A 253 -36.35 -5.46 -0.62
C ASN A 253 -36.04 -6.26 0.66
N THR A 254 -34.83 -6.05 1.21
CA THR A 254 -34.35 -6.67 2.46
C THR A 254 -35.06 -6.15 3.72
N ASP A 255 -35.56 -4.90 3.73
CA ASP A 255 -36.38 -4.35 4.84
C ASP A 255 -37.61 -5.24 5.18
N LEU A 256 -38.05 -6.11 4.26
CA LEU A 256 -39.13 -7.08 4.46
C LEU A 256 -38.73 -8.38 5.18
N ALA A 257 -37.45 -8.64 5.46
CA ALA A 257 -36.98 -9.89 6.07
C ALA A 257 -37.72 -10.22 7.41
N PRO A 258 -37.95 -9.27 8.35
CA PRO A 258 -38.71 -9.56 9.59
C PRO A 258 -40.19 -9.92 9.35
N LEU A 259 -40.76 -9.52 8.20
CA LEU A 259 -42.11 -9.94 7.80
C LEU A 259 -42.11 -11.31 7.13
N ALA A 260 -41.03 -11.69 6.46
CA ALA A 260 -40.86 -12.99 5.86
C ALA A 260 -40.53 -14.08 6.90
N GLU A 261 -39.65 -13.80 7.87
CA GLU A 261 -39.41 -14.64 9.06
C GLU A 261 -40.74 -14.97 9.78
N LYS A 262 -41.57 -13.94 10.03
CA LYS A 262 -42.93 -14.07 10.56
C LYS A 262 -43.88 -14.89 9.66
N PHE A 263 -43.71 -14.88 8.34
CA PHE A 263 -44.46 -15.78 7.44
C PHE A 263 -44.02 -17.25 7.61
N VAL A 264 -42.73 -17.50 7.86
CA VAL A 264 -42.22 -18.85 8.18
C VAL A 264 -42.83 -19.36 9.49
N GLN A 265 -42.87 -18.52 10.54
CA GLN A 265 -43.53 -18.86 11.81
C GLN A 265 -44.99 -19.30 11.59
N TYR A 266 -45.76 -18.53 10.80
CA TYR A 266 -47.17 -18.86 10.48
C TYR A 266 -47.30 -20.12 9.60
N ALA A 267 -46.35 -20.37 8.69
CA ALA A 267 -46.30 -21.60 7.89
C ALA A 267 -46.02 -22.84 8.75
N GLN A 268 -45.07 -22.75 9.68
CA GLN A 268 -44.76 -23.82 10.63
C GLN A 268 -45.95 -24.10 11.55
N GLU A 269 -46.61 -23.07 12.11
CA GLU A 269 -47.81 -23.25 12.93
C GLU A 269 -48.95 -23.90 12.13
N ALA A 270 -49.23 -23.42 10.91
CA ALA A 270 -50.26 -24.00 10.05
C ALA A 270 -49.95 -25.46 9.66
N SER A 271 -48.67 -25.83 9.55
CA SER A 271 -48.23 -27.22 9.34
C SER A 271 -48.48 -28.07 10.58
N ARG A 272 -48.01 -27.63 11.76
CA ARG A 272 -48.21 -28.29 13.06
C ARG A 272 -49.71 -28.47 13.39
N ASN A 273 -50.55 -27.51 13.00
CA ASN A 273 -52.01 -27.53 13.19
C ASN A 273 -52.80 -28.21 12.05
N GLY A 274 -52.14 -28.68 10.99
CA GLY A 274 -52.78 -29.37 9.86
C GLY A 274 -53.68 -28.50 8.97
N THR A 275 -53.54 -27.17 9.03
CA THR A 275 -54.32 -26.19 8.24
C THR A 275 -53.58 -25.68 7.00
N PHE A 276 -52.27 -25.94 6.88
CA PHE A 276 -51.40 -25.45 5.81
C PHE A 276 -51.95 -25.67 4.40
N GLU A 277 -52.44 -26.87 4.06
CA GLU A 277 -52.98 -27.17 2.72
C GLU A 277 -54.19 -26.27 2.37
N ALA A 278 -55.02 -25.92 3.35
CA ALA A 278 -56.15 -25.02 3.15
C ALA A 278 -55.69 -23.57 2.94
N TYR A 279 -54.72 -23.08 3.72
CA TYR A 279 -54.22 -21.71 3.60
C TYR A 279 -53.37 -21.51 2.33
N SER A 280 -52.51 -22.49 1.99
CA SER A 280 -51.81 -22.60 0.71
C SER A 280 -52.76 -22.48 -0.48
N LYS A 281 -53.86 -23.22 -0.45
CA LYS A 281 -54.88 -23.21 -1.50
C LYS A 281 -55.64 -21.88 -1.61
N THR A 282 -55.84 -21.17 -0.49
CA THR A 282 -56.39 -19.82 -0.47
C THR A 282 -55.41 -18.81 -1.05
N LEU A 283 -54.12 -18.86 -0.67
CA LEU A 283 -53.05 -18.03 -1.22
C LEU A 283 -52.90 -18.21 -2.75
N GLY A 284 -53.07 -19.44 -3.24
CA GLY A 284 -53.38 -19.75 -4.64
C GLY A 284 -52.15 -19.96 -5.52
N GLU A 285 -52.22 -21.00 -6.37
CA GLU A 285 -51.10 -21.58 -7.12
C GLU A 285 -50.26 -20.58 -7.94
N THR A 286 -50.84 -19.48 -8.44
CA THR A 286 -50.10 -18.46 -9.20
C THR A 286 -49.26 -17.56 -8.30
N THR A 287 -49.81 -17.04 -7.19
CA THR A 287 -49.03 -16.30 -6.17
C THR A 287 -47.94 -17.19 -5.59
N PHE A 288 -48.31 -18.44 -5.28
CA PHE A 288 -47.44 -19.51 -4.81
C PHE A 288 -46.31 -19.84 -5.80
N ALA A 289 -46.56 -19.78 -7.11
CA ALA A 289 -45.55 -20.00 -8.14
C ALA A 289 -44.71 -18.75 -8.47
N THR A 290 -45.24 -17.54 -8.25
CA THR A 290 -44.44 -16.30 -8.31
C THR A 290 -43.35 -16.29 -7.23
N MET A 291 -43.62 -16.91 -6.08
CA MET A 291 -42.65 -17.16 -5.01
C MET A 291 -41.64 -18.31 -5.31
N VAL A 292 -41.82 -19.12 -6.36
CA VAL A 292 -41.18 -20.47 -6.46
C VAL A 292 -40.67 -20.81 -7.89
N TYR A 293 -40.36 -19.83 -8.75
CA TYR A 293 -40.11 -20.14 -10.18
C TYR A 293 -38.68 -20.60 -10.57
N SER A 294 -38.23 -21.74 -10.03
CA SER A 294 -37.20 -22.56 -10.72
C SER A 294 -37.35 -24.08 -10.52
N LEU A 295 -37.74 -24.75 -11.61
CA LEU A 295 -37.49 -26.15 -11.97
C LEU A 295 -38.08 -27.34 -11.15
N ILE A 296 -38.98 -28.04 -11.86
CA ILE A 296 -39.25 -29.50 -11.85
C ILE A 296 -40.16 -30.04 -10.72
N PRO A 297 -41.30 -30.67 -11.06
CA PRO A 297 -42.11 -31.41 -10.09
C PRO A 297 -41.53 -32.79 -9.81
N HIS A 298 -41.52 -33.23 -8.55
CA HIS A 298 -42.02 -34.53 -8.04
C HIS A 298 -41.93 -34.56 -6.50
N SER A 299 -42.75 -35.43 -5.86
CA SER A 299 -42.75 -35.77 -4.42
C SER A 299 -42.95 -34.67 -3.35
N GLY A 300 -44.18 -34.61 -2.83
CA GLY A 300 -44.45 -34.96 -1.42
C GLY A 300 -44.14 -33.96 -0.29
N LEU A 301 -43.16 -33.07 -0.42
CA LEU A 301 -42.75 -32.13 0.63
C LEU A 301 -42.87 -30.68 0.14
N LEU A 302 -44.10 -30.15 0.18
CA LEU A 302 -44.40 -28.84 -0.40
C LEU A 302 -43.95 -27.65 0.47
N SER A 303 -43.84 -27.77 1.79
CA SER A 303 -43.52 -26.64 2.67
C SER A 303 -42.04 -26.26 2.72
N GLU A 304 -41.14 -27.25 2.88
CA GLU A 304 -39.69 -26.99 3.01
C GLU A 304 -39.08 -26.45 1.69
N ASN A 305 -39.54 -26.97 0.54
CA ASN A 305 -39.02 -26.55 -0.78
C ASN A 305 -39.46 -25.14 -1.21
N MET A 306 -40.60 -24.61 -0.70
CA MET A 306 -41.03 -23.24 -1.03
C MET A 306 -40.08 -22.19 -0.48
N LEU A 307 -39.80 -22.29 0.83
CA LEU A 307 -38.99 -21.33 1.58
C LEU A 307 -37.59 -21.27 0.98
N ALA A 308 -36.99 -22.44 0.73
CA ALA A 308 -35.69 -22.58 0.07
C ALA A 308 -35.62 -22.01 -1.36
N THR A 309 -36.76 -21.82 -2.05
CA THR A 309 -36.81 -21.16 -3.38
C THR A 309 -36.97 -19.64 -3.26
N MET A 310 -37.39 -19.14 -2.10
CA MET A 310 -37.46 -17.70 -1.76
C MET A 310 -36.20 -17.20 -1.04
N GLY A 311 -35.20 -18.04 -0.81
CA GLY A 311 -34.02 -17.73 0.00
C GLY A 311 -34.18 -17.93 1.51
N TYR A 312 -35.34 -18.42 1.99
CA TYR A 312 -35.59 -18.61 3.42
C TYR A 312 -35.26 -20.05 3.82
N ARG A 313 -34.32 -20.25 4.73
CA ARG A 313 -34.02 -21.57 5.31
C ARG A 313 -33.88 -21.49 6.82
N ILE A 314 -34.38 -22.52 7.48
CA ILE A 314 -34.29 -22.70 8.93
C ILE A 314 -33.85 -24.15 9.16
N GLY A 315 -32.81 -24.33 9.97
CA GLY A 315 -32.31 -25.62 10.44
C GLY A 315 -33.19 -26.23 11.53
N LYS A 316 -32.61 -27.15 12.31
CA LYS A 316 -33.26 -28.02 13.30
C LYS A 316 -32.24 -28.36 14.40
N ASP A 317 -32.68 -29.00 15.49
CA ASP A 317 -31.78 -29.53 16.52
C ASP A 317 -30.71 -30.51 15.96
N GLY A 318 -29.49 -30.03 15.72
CA GLY A 318 -28.26 -30.75 15.39
C GLY A 318 -27.66 -30.38 14.02
N ASP A 319 -26.33 -30.25 14.00
CA ASP A 319 -25.42 -29.84 12.91
C ASP A 319 -26.04 -29.89 11.48
N ASP A 320 -26.51 -28.75 10.99
CA ASP A 320 -27.20 -28.58 9.71
C ASP A 320 -26.29 -27.91 8.65
N THR A 321 -26.75 -27.82 7.40
CA THR A 321 -26.03 -27.10 6.34
C THR A 321 -26.99 -26.37 5.42
N LEU A 322 -27.00 -25.05 5.49
CA LEU A 322 -27.93 -24.16 4.81
C LEU A 322 -27.20 -23.37 3.74
N ARG A 323 -27.72 -23.39 2.49
CA ARG A 323 -27.14 -22.63 1.38
C ARG A 323 -28.18 -21.83 0.62
N GLY A 324 -27.96 -20.54 0.42
CA GLY A 324 -28.86 -19.64 -0.27
C GLY A 324 -28.88 -19.79 -1.80
N ASN A 325 -28.99 -18.67 -2.50
CA ASN A 325 -29.12 -18.58 -3.97
C ASN A 325 -28.69 -17.19 -4.49
N ASN A 326 -29.23 -16.73 -5.62
CA ASN A 326 -28.81 -15.50 -6.32
C ASN A 326 -29.82 -14.34 -6.15
N ASN A 327 -30.39 -14.20 -4.95
CA ASN A 327 -31.28 -13.13 -4.50
C ASN A 327 -31.01 -12.90 -2.99
N ALA A 328 -31.58 -11.85 -2.38
CA ALA A 328 -31.57 -11.66 -0.91
C ALA A 328 -32.23 -12.83 -0.15
N ASN A 329 -31.58 -13.37 0.88
CA ASN A 329 -31.94 -14.60 1.63
C ASN A 329 -32.01 -14.37 3.14
N TYR A 330 -32.52 -15.37 3.84
CA TYR A 330 -32.57 -15.43 5.30
C TYR A 330 -32.28 -16.87 5.76
N LEU A 331 -31.15 -17.08 6.44
CA LEU A 331 -30.71 -18.39 6.92
C LEU A 331 -30.63 -18.36 8.46
N TYR A 332 -31.18 -19.39 9.13
CA TYR A 332 -31.17 -19.53 10.58
C TYR A 332 -30.83 -20.98 10.98
N GLY A 333 -29.74 -21.21 11.73
CA GLY A 333 -29.30 -22.55 12.16
C GLY A 333 -30.25 -23.21 13.17
N ASP A 334 -30.56 -22.49 14.25
CA ASP A 334 -31.28 -22.93 15.48
C ASP A 334 -30.35 -23.51 16.55
N LYS A 335 -29.86 -24.75 16.40
CA LYS A 335 -29.04 -25.44 17.43
C LYS A 335 -28.15 -26.49 16.79
N GLY A 336 -26.84 -26.34 16.90
CA GLY A 336 -25.88 -27.24 16.28
C GLY A 336 -24.59 -26.51 16.00
N ASN A 337 -23.61 -27.19 15.42
CA ASN A 337 -22.47 -26.54 14.79
C ASN A 337 -22.79 -26.43 13.29
N ASP A 338 -23.47 -25.35 12.90
CA ASP A 338 -24.17 -25.20 11.62
C ASP A 338 -23.32 -24.46 10.58
N ALA A 339 -23.47 -24.86 9.31
CA ALA A 339 -22.77 -24.25 8.18
C ALA A 339 -23.75 -23.48 7.27
N LEU A 340 -23.66 -22.15 7.29
CA LEU A 340 -24.52 -21.22 6.54
C LEU A 340 -23.72 -20.52 5.42
N ASN A 341 -24.30 -20.46 4.23
CA ASN A 341 -23.72 -19.76 3.07
C ASN A 341 -24.81 -19.03 2.29
N GLY A 342 -24.70 -17.71 2.13
CA GLY A 342 -25.64 -16.85 1.40
C GLY A 342 -25.64 -17.11 -0.11
N GLY A 343 -24.89 -16.31 -0.87
CA GLY A 343 -24.71 -16.49 -2.31
C GLY A 343 -24.51 -15.17 -3.06
N ASP A 344 -25.42 -14.84 -3.98
CA ASP A 344 -25.44 -13.50 -4.59
C ASP A 344 -26.66 -12.73 -4.07
N GLY A 345 -26.44 -11.54 -3.51
CA GLY A 345 -27.48 -10.62 -3.02
C GLY A 345 -27.41 -10.42 -1.52
N ASN A 346 -27.97 -9.28 -1.07
CA ASN A 346 -27.96 -8.84 0.32
C ASN A 346 -28.69 -9.84 1.26
N ASP A 347 -27.93 -10.64 1.98
CA ASP A 347 -28.38 -11.78 2.75
C ASP A 347 -28.36 -11.53 4.27
N VAL A 348 -29.16 -12.29 5.02
CA VAL A 348 -29.19 -12.25 6.49
C VAL A 348 -28.98 -13.65 7.04
N LEU A 349 -27.88 -13.86 7.74
CA LEU A 349 -27.45 -15.14 8.30
C LEU A 349 -27.47 -15.07 9.83
N HIS A 350 -28.04 -16.10 10.44
CA HIS A 350 -28.01 -16.33 11.89
C HIS A 350 -27.57 -17.77 12.16
N GLY A 351 -26.55 -17.97 12.98
CA GLY A 351 -26.19 -19.27 13.55
C GLY A 351 -27.25 -19.78 14.53
N GLY A 352 -26.92 -19.83 15.82
CA GLY A 352 -27.87 -20.15 16.87
C GLY A 352 -27.24 -20.43 18.23
N GLU A 353 -27.31 -21.68 18.67
CA GLU A 353 -26.60 -22.22 19.84
C GLU A 353 -25.62 -23.32 19.39
N GLY A 354 -24.33 -23.01 19.31
CA GLY A 354 -23.21 -23.91 18.97
C GLY A 354 -22.09 -23.17 18.23
N ASP A 355 -20.97 -23.83 17.89
CA ASP A 355 -19.86 -23.16 17.19
C ASP A 355 -20.11 -23.19 15.66
N ASP A 356 -20.60 -22.07 15.12
CA ASP A 356 -21.17 -21.96 13.77
C ASP A 356 -20.19 -21.40 12.72
N SER A 357 -20.51 -21.58 11.44
CA SER A 357 -19.76 -20.99 10.33
C SER A 357 -20.69 -20.35 9.30
N LEU A 358 -20.56 -19.03 9.14
CA LEU A 358 -21.41 -18.17 8.31
C LEU A 358 -20.58 -17.52 7.20
N GLY A 359 -21.00 -17.65 5.95
CA GLY A 359 -20.42 -16.95 4.79
C GLY A 359 -21.48 -16.17 4.00
N GLY A 360 -21.34 -14.86 3.81
CA GLY A 360 -22.25 -14.06 2.96
C GLY A 360 -22.12 -14.39 1.46
N ASP A 361 -20.88 -14.48 0.98
CA ASP A 361 -20.40 -14.58 -0.41
C ASP A 361 -20.40 -13.23 -1.18
N SER A 362 -21.55 -12.60 -1.47
CA SER A 362 -21.60 -11.42 -2.37
C SER A 362 -22.91 -10.59 -2.28
N GLY A 363 -22.98 -9.70 -1.29
CA GLY A 363 -24.04 -8.69 -1.10
C GLY A 363 -23.58 -7.64 -0.09
N ASP A 364 -24.43 -6.69 0.29
CA ASP A 364 -24.24 -6.00 1.59
C ASP A 364 -25.05 -6.80 2.62
N ASP A 365 -24.36 -7.67 3.37
CA ASP A 365 -24.90 -8.80 4.13
C ASP A 365 -24.90 -8.55 5.65
N VAL A 366 -25.68 -9.35 6.39
CA VAL A 366 -25.79 -9.25 7.85
C VAL A 366 -25.63 -10.62 8.50
N LEU A 367 -24.51 -10.84 9.20
CA LEU A 367 -24.13 -12.11 9.82
C LEU A 367 -24.18 -12.00 11.35
N HIS A 368 -24.91 -12.91 11.99
CA HIS A 368 -25.02 -13.04 13.44
C HIS A 368 -24.67 -14.46 13.90
N GLY A 369 -23.61 -14.66 14.69
CA GLY A 369 -23.25 -16.00 15.22
C GLY A 369 -24.23 -16.49 16.31
N ASN A 370 -24.41 -15.64 17.32
CA ASN A 370 -25.31 -15.68 18.49
C ASN A 370 -24.70 -16.25 19.79
N GLU A 371 -24.75 -17.56 20.07
CA GLU A 371 -24.17 -18.21 21.26
C GLU A 371 -23.23 -19.37 20.84
N GLY A 372 -21.94 -19.09 20.66
CA GLY A 372 -21.01 -20.00 20.01
C GLY A 372 -19.52 -19.64 20.17
N ASN A 373 -18.68 -20.14 19.26
CA ASN A 373 -17.33 -19.65 19.00
C ASN A 373 -17.21 -19.57 17.48
N ASP A 374 -17.77 -18.50 16.93
CA ASP A 374 -18.32 -18.52 15.57
C ASP A 374 -17.34 -17.98 14.53
N HIS A 375 -17.37 -18.55 13.33
CA HIS A 375 -16.57 -18.11 12.18
C HIS A 375 -17.47 -17.39 11.16
N LEU A 376 -17.44 -16.05 11.16
CA LEU A 376 -18.20 -15.20 10.24
C LEU A 376 -17.26 -14.63 9.17
N TYR A 377 -17.61 -14.85 7.90
CA TYR A 377 -16.96 -14.26 6.73
C TYR A 377 -18.02 -13.51 5.92
N GLY A 378 -17.89 -12.20 5.73
CA GLY A 378 -18.81 -11.42 4.90
C GLY A 378 -18.69 -11.83 3.42
N GLY A 379 -17.77 -11.19 2.72
CA GLY A 379 -17.46 -11.50 1.32
C GLY A 379 -17.14 -10.27 0.50
N ALA A 380 -18.10 -9.83 -0.30
CA ALA A 380 -17.90 -8.75 -1.27
C ALA A 380 -19.10 -7.79 -1.30
N GLY A 381 -19.06 -6.81 -0.39
CA GLY A 381 -19.99 -5.69 -0.27
C GLY A 381 -19.77 -4.95 1.04
N HIS A 382 -20.78 -4.26 1.57
CA HIS A 382 -20.68 -3.53 2.86
C HIS A 382 -21.35 -4.30 4.00
N ASP A 383 -20.60 -5.23 4.59
CA ASP A 383 -21.14 -6.27 5.45
C ASP A 383 -21.24 -5.85 6.92
N THR A 384 -22.08 -6.56 7.67
CA THR A 384 -22.33 -6.32 9.09
C THR A 384 -22.20 -7.62 9.88
N LEU A 385 -21.12 -7.74 10.65
CA LEU A 385 -20.76 -8.94 11.41
C LEU A 385 -20.97 -8.71 12.92
N ASP A 386 -21.62 -9.67 13.58
CA ASP A 386 -21.93 -9.67 15.02
C ASP A 386 -21.81 -11.11 15.53
N GLY A 387 -20.61 -11.57 15.91
CA GLY A 387 -20.33 -12.93 16.40
C GLY A 387 -21.26 -13.29 17.56
N GLY A 388 -20.95 -12.81 18.76
CA GLY A 388 -21.98 -12.31 19.68
C GLY A 388 -21.82 -12.65 21.15
N ALA A 389 -21.30 -13.83 21.48
CA ALA A 389 -21.06 -14.31 22.84
C ALA A 389 -20.18 -15.59 22.84
N GLY A 390 -18.88 -15.43 22.61
CA GLY A 390 -17.92 -16.52 22.40
C GLY A 390 -16.46 -16.10 22.48
N ASP A 391 -15.59 -16.87 21.84
CA ASP A 391 -14.26 -16.40 21.41
C ASP A 391 -14.25 -16.43 19.86
N ASP A 392 -14.92 -15.45 19.23
CA ASP A 392 -15.33 -15.51 17.81
C ASP A 392 -14.21 -15.13 16.81
N HIS A 393 -14.39 -15.48 15.53
CA HIS A 393 -13.57 -15.00 14.41
C HIS A 393 -14.42 -14.29 13.35
N LEU A 394 -14.07 -13.04 13.04
CA LEU A 394 -14.81 -12.17 12.13
C LEU A 394 -13.87 -11.71 11.00
N GLU A 395 -14.26 -11.98 9.77
CA GLU A 395 -13.55 -11.59 8.54
C GLU A 395 -14.52 -10.81 7.64
N GLY A 396 -14.18 -9.58 7.27
CA GLY A 396 -14.99 -8.70 6.41
C GLY A 396 -15.06 -9.27 4.99
N GLY A 397 -13.97 -9.09 4.23
CA GLY A 397 -13.70 -9.92 3.06
C GLY A 397 -12.78 -9.28 2.03
N ASP A 398 -13.36 -8.88 0.90
CA ASP A 398 -12.72 -8.08 -0.15
C ASP A 398 -12.66 -6.59 0.24
N VAL A 399 -12.23 -5.72 -0.68
CA VAL A 399 -11.73 -4.36 -0.41
C VAL A 399 -12.84 -3.30 -0.23
N GLU A 400 -13.96 -3.62 0.40
CA GLU A 400 -15.13 -2.74 0.48
C GLU A 400 -15.15 -1.86 1.75
N SER A 401 -16.05 -2.05 2.72
CA SER A 401 -15.89 -1.49 4.09
C SER A 401 -17.03 -1.91 5.01
N ASP A 402 -16.66 -2.53 6.13
CA ASP A 402 -17.57 -3.37 6.90
C ASP A 402 -17.83 -2.86 8.32
N THR A 403 -18.80 -3.48 9.01
CA THR A 403 -19.24 -3.07 10.35
C THR A 403 -19.31 -4.25 11.32
N TYR A 404 -18.23 -4.41 12.09
CA TYR A 404 -18.12 -5.33 13.21
C TYR A 404 -18.84 -4.77 14.44
N GLN A 405 -19.71 -5.57 15.07
CA GLN A 405 -20.55 -5.12 16.19
C GLN A 405 -20.23 -5.87 17.47
N PHE A 406 -20.01 -5.12 18.56
CA PHE A 406 -19.68 -5.65 19.87
C PHE A 406 -20.63 -5.13 20.94
N ARG A 407 -20.79 -5.94 22.00
CA ARG A 407 -21.70 -5.73 23.14
C ARG A 407 -21.09 -6.36 24.39
N ALA A 408 -21.41 -5.83 25.59
CA ALA A 408 -20.88 -6.41 26.83
C ALA A 408 -21.28 -7.89 27.01
N GLY A 409 -20.31 -8.75 27.31
CA GLY A 409 -20.46 -10.21 27.33
C GLY A 409 -20.19 -10.89 25.98
N HIS A 410 -19.54 -10.20 25.03
CA HIS A 410 -19.15 -10.78 23.74
C HIS A 410 -18.01 -11.80 23.84
N GLY A 411 -17.08 -11.62 24.78
CA GLY A 411 -15.94 -12.53 24.98
C GLY A 411 -14.66 -12.10 24.23
N LYS A 412 -13.92 -13.01 23.60
CA LYS A 412 -12.53 -12.74 23.12
C LYS A 412 -12.33 -12.84 21.61
N ASP A 413 -13.10 -12.03 20.90
CA ASP A 413 -13.20 -12.07 19.45
C ASP A 413 -11.91 -11.63 18.74
N THR A 414 -11.71 -12.14 17.53
CA THR A 414 -10.59 -11.83 16.65
C THR A 414 -11.13 -11.31 15.32
N VAL A 415 -10.73 -10.10 14.93
CA VAL A 415 -11.09 -9.46 13.66
C VAL A 415 -9.89 -9.49 12.71
N THR A 416 -10.11 -9.89 11.46
CA THR A 416 -9.10 -9.87 10.40
C THR A 416 -9.66 -9.14 9.18
N ASP A 417 -8.98 -8.08 8.72
CA ASP A 417 -9.45 -7.27 7.58
C ASP A 417 -8.30 -6.55 6.85
N TYR A 418 -8.58 -5.99 5.67
CA TYR A 418 -7.58 -5.37 4.80
C TYR A 418 -8.15 -4.26 3.89
N ALA A 419 -7.83 -2.99 4.21
CA ALA A 419 -8.30 -1.84 3.45
C ALA A 419 -7.15 -1.10 2.71
N HIS A 420 -7.27 -0.91 1.40
CA HIS A 420 -6.23 -0.21 0.61
C HIS A 420 -6.17 1.30 0.88
N ASN A 421 -7.27 1.94 1.31
CA ASN A 421 -7.32 3.39 1.57
C ASN A 421 -8.40 3.77 2.60
N ASP A 422 -8.41 5.01 3.06
CA ASP A 422 -9.27 5.44 4.18
C ASP A 422 -10.76 5.59 3.82
N GLU A 423 -11.14 5.57 2.54
CA GLU A 423 -12.56 5.44 2.12
C GLU A 423 -13.09 4.00 2.30
N GLN A 424 -12.19 3.03 2.49
CA GLN A 424 -12.46 1.60 2.76
C GLN A 424 -12.25 1.25 4.24
N ALA A 425 -12.16 2.24 5.15
CA ALA A 425 -11.76 2.01 6.54
C ALA A 425 -12.90 1.46 7.42
N ASP A 426 -12.77 0.20 7.84
CA ASP A 426 -13.81 -0.59 8.52
C ASP A 426 -14.21 -0.06 9.89
N THR A 427 -15.40 -0.45 10.35
CA THR A 427 -16.02 0.08 11.57
C THR A 427 -16.13 -0.98 12.66
N LEU A 428 -15.46 -0.76 13.80
CA LEU A 428 -15.73 -1.47 15.05
C LEU A 428 -16.73 -0.68 15.89
N ARG A 429 -17.95 -1.21 16.03
CA ARG A 429 -19.08 -0.56 16.74
C ARG A 429 -19.30 -1.18 18.12
N PHE A 430 -18.69 -0.57 19.14
CA PHE A 430 -18.84 -0.96 20.55
C PHE A 430 -20.11 -0.34 21.16
N LYS A 431 -21.24 -1.06 21.07
CA LYS A 431 -22.54 -0.62 21.61
C LYS A 431 -22.53 -0.69 23.14
N GLY A 432 -22.95 0.38 23.81
CA GLY A 432 -22.95 0.49 25.28
C GLY A 432 -21.59 0.81 25.92
N ALA A 433 -20.51 0.90 25.14
CA ALA A 433 -19.17 1.28 25.62
C ALA A 433 -18.94 2.80 25.55
N GLN A 434 -17.88 3.26 26.20
CA GLN A 434 -17.47 4.67 26.26
C GLN A 434 -15.96 4.74 25.99
N ALA A 435 -15.51 5.56 25.05
CA ALA A 435 -14.11 5.61 24.64
C ALA A 435 -13.17 6.02 25.79
N GLU A 436 -13.65 6.85 26.73
CA GLU A 436 -12.91 7.21 27.94
C GLU A 436 -12.62 6.04 28.91
N LYS A 437 -13.22 4.86 28.70
CA LYS A 437 -13.02 3.64 29.50
C LYS A 437 -12.36 2.49 28.73
N ALA A 438 -12.29 2.59 27.40
CA ALA A 438 -11.70 1.55 26.58
C ALA A 438 -10.18 1.56 26.73
N ALA A 439 -9.62 0.41 27.13
CA ALA A 439 -8.18 0.20 27.12
C ALA A 439 -7.76 -0.35 25.76
N PHE A 440 -6.67 0.19 25.21
CA PHE A 440 -6.02 -0.26 23.99
C PHE A 440 -4.62 -0.75 24.37
N ALA A 441 -4.19 -1.88 23.81
CA ALA A 441 -2.87 -2.45 24.04
C ALA A 441 -2.36 -3.16 22.79
N ARG A 442 -1.05 -3.20 22.59
CA ARG A 442 -0.39 -4.01 21.55
C ARG A 442 -0.07 -5.39 22.14
N GLU A 443 -0.48 -6.47 21.47
CA GLU A 443 -0.13 -7.85 21.82
C GLU A 443 0.58 -8.47 20.58
N GLY A 444 1.87 -8.17 20.40
CA GLY A 444 2.64 -8.53 19.20
C GLY A 444 2.41 -7.55 18.03
N TYR A 445 1.92 -8.05 16.90
CA TYR A 445 1.41 -7.21 15.79
C TYR A 445 -0.09 -6.89 15.94
N ASP A 446 -0.80 -7.50 16.90
CA ASP A 446 -2.23 -7.30 17.11
C ASP A 446 -2.53 -6.04 17.94
N LEU A 447 -3.62 -5.33 17.61
CA LEU A 447 -4.22 -4.32 18.48
C LEU A 447 -5.37 -4.93 19.28
N VAL A 448 -5.24 -4.94 20.61
CA VAL A 448 -6.23 -5.50 21.53
C VAL A 448 -7.02 -4.39 22.22
N VAL A 449 -8.33 -4.37 21.98
CA VAL A 449 -9.29 -3.40 22.51
C VAL A 449 -10.13 -4.05 23.62
N LYS A 450 -10.08 -3.49 24.83
CA LYS A 450 -10.82 -3.95 26.02
C LYS A 450 -11.83 -2.86 26.40
N ALA A 451 -13.02 -2.92 25.77
CA ALA A 451 -14.02 -1.85 25.82
C ALA A 451 -15.02 -1.93 26.99
N TYR A 452 -15.34 -3.13 27.46
CA TYR A 452 -16.38 -3.38 28.49
C TYR A 452 -15.80 -3.70 29.87
N GLY A 453 -14.57 -4.21 29.93
CA GLY A 453 -13.94 -4.73 31.14
C GLY A 453 -14.45 -6.13 31.51
N GLY A 454 -13.72 -6.79 32.41
CA GLY A 454 -13.85 -8.24 32.59
C GLY A 454 -12.88 -8.96 31.66
N ASP A 455 -13.30 -10.11 31.12
CA ASP A 455 -12.51 -10.90 30.16
C ASP A 455 -12.76 -10.50 28.69
N ASP A 456 -13.77 -9.65 28.44
CA ASP A 456 -14.15 -9.11 27.11
C ASP A 456 -12.99 -8.35 26.42
N ARG A 457 -12.62 -8.77 25.20
CA ARG A 457 -11.64 -8.08 24.33
C ARG A 457 -11.90 -8.37 22.85
N VAL A 458 -11.52 -7.43 21.98
CA VAL A 458 -11.38 -7.68 20.53
C VAL A 458 -9.91 -7.59 20.17
N ALA A 459 -9.38 -8.56 19.41
CA ALA A 459 -8.04 -8.52 18.85
C ALA A 459 -8.11 -8.27 17.33
N LEU A 460 -7.58 -7.12 16.89
CA LEU A 460 -7.44 -6.78 15.47
C LEU A 460 -6.11 -7.34 14.96
N LYS A 461 -6.19 -8.28 14.02
CA LYS A 461 -5.03 -9.00 13.51
C LYS A 461 -4.10 -8.14 12.67
N ASP A 462 -2.81 -8.30 12.93
CA ASP A 462 -1.71 -7.67 12.20
C ASP A 462 -1.84 -6.14 12.06
N TYR A 463 -2.58 -5.49 12.98
CA TYR A 463 -2.87 -4.05 12.98
C TYR A 463 -1.61 -3.18 12.88
N PHE A 464 -0.51 -3.61 13.48
CA PHE A 464 0.78 -2.92 13.46
C PHE A 464 1.76 -3.44 12.37
N TYR A 465 1.36 -4.39 11.53
CA TYR A 465 2.20 -4.94 10.46
C TYR A 465 2.27 -4.02 9.21
N GLY A 466 1.28 -3.14 9.01
CA GLY A 466 1.33 -2.16 7.93
C GLY A 466 0.06 -1.34 7.76
N ASP A 467 0.17 -0.26 6.99
CA ASP A 467 -0.85 0.80 6.86
C ASP A 467 -2.26 0.25 6.57
N ASN A 468 -2.37 -0.73 5.66
CA ASN A 468 -3.63 -1.32 5.20
C ASN A 468 -4.33 -2.23 6.22
N TYR A 469 -3.59 -2.80 7.17
CA TYR A 469 -4.15 -3.59 8.28
C TYR A 469 -4.59 -2.70 9.46
N SER A 470 -4.38 -1.39 9.36
CA SER A 470 -4.54 -0.46 10.49
C SER A 470 -5.69 0.54 10.33
N ARG A 471 -6.40 0.50 9.19
CA ARG A 471 -7.45 1.46 8.79
C ARG A 471 -8.82 1.18 9.43
N TYR A 472 -8.88 1.18 10.75
CA TYR A 472 -10.13 0.96 11.48
C TYR A 472 -10.67 2.24 12.14
N ASN A 473 -12.00 2.36 12.14
CA ASN A 473 -12.80 3.40 12.79
C ASN A 473 -13.50 2.82 14.04
N PHE A 474 -13.23 3.41 15.20
CA PHE A 474 -13.72 2.89 16.49
C PHE A 474 -14.91 3.72 16.98
N HIS A 475 -16.12 3.17 16.88
CA HIS A 475 -17.39 3.84 17.17
C HIS A 475 -17.97 3.43 18.54
N PHE A 476 -17.73 4.26 19.55
CA PHE A 476 -18.34 4.16 20.88
C PHE A 476 -19.64 4.99 20.96
N ASP A 477 -20.41 4.87 22.05
CA ASP A 477 -21.67 5.61 22.21
C ASP A 477 -21.49 7.09 22.61
N ASP A 478 -20.29 7.47 23.08
CA ASP A 478 -19.92 8.85 23.43
C ASP A 478 -19.14 9.57 22.32
N SER A 479 -18.40 8.83 21.50
CA SER A 479 -17.41 9.38 20.58
C SER A 479 -16.97 8.39 19.51
N LYS A 480 -16.31 8.91 18.47
CA LYS A 480 -15.61 8.13 17.44
C LYS A 480 -14.12 8.42 17.58
N LEU A 481 -13.28 7.39 17.49
CA LEU A 481 -11.83 7.53 17.35
C LEU A 481 -11.44 7.03 15.95
N SER A 482 -10.64 7.82 15.23
CA SER A 482 -9.99 7.37 13.99
C SER A 482 -8.63 6.72 14.28
N ARG A 483 -8.00 6.15 13.24
CA ARG A 483 -6.59 5.75 13.28
C ARG A 483 -5.68 6.86 13.82
N GLU A 484 -5.88 8.12 13.40
CA GLU A 484 -5.10 9.25 13.91
C GLU A 484 -5.22 9.43 15.43
N ASP A 485 -6.35 9.05 16.04
CA ASP A 485 -6.57 9.19 17.49
C ASP A 485 -6.06 7.98 18.29
N LEU A 486 -5.68 6.89 17.61
CA LEU A 486 -4.89 5.81 18.20
C LEU A 486 -3.38 6.10 18.11
N ILE A 487 -2.91 6.65 16.98
CA ILE A 487 -1.53 7.18 16.81
C ILE A 487 -1.15 8.08 18.01
N LYS A 488 -2.03 9.01 18.39
CA LYS A 488 -1.82 9.94 19.53
C LYS A 488 -1.82 9.30 20.93
N LYS A 489 -1.95 7.97 21.08
CA LYS A 489 -1.96 7.30 22.40
C LYS A 489 -0.60 6.82 22.87
N GLY A 490 0.29 6.44 21.94
CA GLY A 490 1.52 5.69 22.23
C GLY A 490 1.23 4.23 22.61
N PHE A 491 2.15 3.33 22.26
CA PHE A 491 2.09 1.90 22.59
C PHE A 491 3.47 1.40 23.03
N ASP A 492 3.74 1.42 24.34
CA ASP A 492 5.00 0.94 24.92
C ASP A 492 5.32 -0.51 24.49
N PHE A 493 6.54 -0.75 23.99
CA PHE A 493 7.03 -2.09 23.68
C PHE A 493 7.51 -2.81 24.95
N THR A 494 7.34 -4.13 25.00
CA THR A 494 7.96 -5.00 26.00
C THR A 494 8.51 -6.25 25.34
N SER A 495 9.84 -6.35 25.30
CA SER A 495 10.63 -7.44 24.73
C SER A 495 10.83 -8.62 25.70
N THR A 496 11.73 -9.55 25.36
CA THR A 496 12.04 -10.74 26.15
C THR A 496 13.51 -10.79 26.62
N GLU A 497 14.06 -12.00 26.82
CA GLU A 497 15.49 -12.26 27.14
C GLU A 497 16.12 -13.09 25.98
N ASN A 498 15.68 -12.85 24.74
CA ASN A 498 16.13 -13.54 23.52
C ASN A 498 16.12 -12.56 22.35
N ASN A 499 16.93 -12.84 21.32
CA ASN A 499 16.92 -12.19 20.01
C ASN A 499 15.48 -11.94 19.47
N ASP A 500 14.98 -10.72 19.65
CA ASP A 500 13.64 -10.29 19.28
C ASP A 500 13.67 -9.39 18.01
N TYR A 501 12.55 -9.35 17.29
CA TYR A 501 12.35 -8.52 16.10
C TYR A 501 11.18 -7.57 16.35
N LEU A 502 11.47 -6.29 16.53
CA LEU A 502 10.50 -5.27 16.95
C LEU A 502 10.41 -4.15 15.92
N GLN A 503 9.20 -3.63 15.73
CA GLN A 503 8.92 -2.60 14.72
C GLN A 503 7.88 -1.62 15.24
N GLY A 504 8.20 -0.32 15.17
CA GLY A 504 7.34 0.84 15.46
C GLY A 504 6.16 0.95 14.50
N TRP A 505 5.74 2.17 14.18
CA TRP A 505 4.61 2.42 13.29
C TRP A 505 4.84 3.70 12.48
N TYR A 506 3.77 4.45 12.19
CA TYR A 506 3.85 5.78 11.58
C TYR A 506 3.54 6.85 12.65
N SER A 507 4.26 6.79 13.76
CA SER A 507 4.11 7.58 15.00
C SER A 507 5.46 7.77 15.67
N ASP A 508 5.62 8.82 16.49
CA ASP A 508 6.77 8.95 17.40
C ASP A 508 6.75 7.77 18.42
N ASP A 509 7.49 6.71 18.15
CA ASP A 509 7.49 5.45 18.90
C ASP A 509 8.70 5.33 19.86
N THR A 510 8.64 4.40 20.81
CA THR A 510 9.76 4.12 21.74
C THR A 510 9.92 2.62 21.95
N ILE A 511 11.07 2.09 21.53
CA ILE A 511 11.34 0.66 21.39
C ILE A 511 12.55 0.27 22.24
N HIS A 512 12.43 -0.82 23.01
CA HIS A 512 13.50 -1.44 23.77
C HIS A 512 13.69 -2.90 23.31
N GLY A 513 14.90 -3.28 22.92
CA GLY A 513 15.32 -4.67 22.66
C GLY A 513 15.55 -5.43 23.96
N GLY A 514 16.39 -4.89 24.84
CA GLY A 514 16.49 -5.29 26.24
C GLY A 514 17.60 -6.29 26.53
N ALA A 515 17.55 -7.49 25.94
CA ALA A 515 18.57 -8.52 26.13
C ALA A 515 18.47 -9.66 25.08
N GLY A 516 19.30 -9.58 24.04
CA GLY A 516 19.35 -10.52 22.92
C GLY A 516 20.46 -10.08 21.96
N ASP A 517 20.53 -10.61 20.74
CA ASP A 517 21.07 -9.82 19.61
C ASP A 517 19.83 -9.46 18.79
N ASP A 518 19.31 -8.25 19.00
CA ASP A 518 17.95 -7.84 18.63
C ASP A 518 17.91 -7.09 17.30
N THR A 519 16.72 -6.87 16.75
CA THR A 519 16.55 -6.04 15.55
C THR A 519 15.32 -5.15 15.68
N LEU A 520 15.55 -3.83 15.61
CA LEU A 520 14.59 -2.78 15.91
C LEU A 520 14.42 -1.85 14.70
N TYR A 521 13.18 -1.55 14.32
CA TYR A 521 12.82 -0.59 13.27
C TYR A 521 11.85 0.46 13.80
N GLY A 522 12.12 1.76 13.64
CA GLY A 522 11.19 2.83 14.01
C GLY A 522 10.02 2.94 13.02
N TYR A 523 10.34 2.88 11.73
CA TYR A 523 9.52 3.08 10.52
C TYR A 523 9.21 4.53 10.15
N GLY A 524 8.83 5.42 11.08
CA GLY A 524 8.51 6.79 10.72
C GLY A 524 7.75 7.59 11.76
N GLY A 525 8.50 8.46 12.43
CA GLY A 525 8.04 9.28 13.54
C GLY A 525 9.14 10.27 13.90
N ASN A 526 9.48 10.32 15.18
CA ASN A 526 10.74 10.85 15.70
C ASN A 526 11.10 9.88 16.82
N ASP A 527 11.59 8.73 16.39
CA ASP A 527 11.55 7.49 17.14
C ASP A 527 12.69 7.40 18.14
N THR A 528 12.51 6.64 19.22
CA THR A 528 13.56 6.41 20.21
C THR A 528 13.80 4.90 20.36
N LEU A 529 14.94 4.43 19.88
CA LEU A 529 15.31 3.02 19.81
C LEU A 529 16.44 2.74 20.80
N HIS A 530 16.28 1.68 21.60
CA HIS A 530 17.26 1.20 22.57
C HIS A 530 17.52 -0.30 22.33
N GLY A 531 18.74 -0.70 21.93
CA GLY A 531 19.15 -2.11 21.93
C GLY A 531 19.26 -2.67 23.36
N ASP A 532 19.81 -1.84 24.25
CA ASP A 532 20.11 -2.08 25.68
C ASP A 532 21.27 -3.05 25.95
N SER A 533 21.27 -4.29 25.44
CA SER A 533 22.34 -5.28 25.76
C SER A 533 22.40 -6.45 24.78
N GLY A 534 23.30 -6.39 23.80
CA GLY A 534 23.29 -7.32 22.69
C GLY A 534 24.41 -7.20 21.64
N ASN A 535 24.00 -7.27 20.37
CA ASN A 535 24.78 -6.92 19.18
C ASN A 535 23.75 -6.46 18.14
N ASP A 536 23.16 -5.30 18.39
CA ASP A 536 21.79 -5.00 17.99
C ASP A 536 21.72 -4.23 16.67
N GLY A 537 20.72 -4.56 15.84
CA GLY A 537 20.47 -3.88 14.57
C GLY A 537 19.34 -2.86 14.70
N LEU A 538 19.66 -1.58 14.71
CA LEU A 538 18.70 -0.47 14.84
C LEU A 538 18.57 0.29 13.52
N SER A 539 17.34 0.46 13.04
CA SER A 539 16.97 1.38 11.94
C SER A 539 15.92 2.37 12.42
N GLY A 540 16.16 3.67 12.23
CA GLY A 540 15.18 4.72 12.50
C GLY A 540 14.04 4.67 11.48
N GLY A 541 14.25 5.33 10.34
CA GLY A 541 13.36 5.28 9.19
C GLY A 541 13.06 6.67 8.63
N TYR A 542 11.88 7.21 8.95
CA TYR A 542 11.40 8.50 8.43
C TYR A 542 11.11 9.49 9.56
N GLY A 543 12.15 10.05 10.16
CA GLY A 543 12.02 10.92 11.32
C GLY A 543 13.31 11.64 11.69
N ASN A 544 13.31 12.33 12.83
CA ASN A 544 14.55 12.78 13.47
C ASN A 544 14.75 11.87 14.68
N ASP A 545 15.41 10.74 14.45
CA ASP A 545 15.33 9.57 15.31
C ASP A 545 16.52 9.53 16.29
N VAL A 546 16.34 8.83 17.41
CA VAL A 546 17.33 8.71 18.49
C VAL A 546 17.63 7.23 18.70
N LEU A 547 18.79 6.79 18.21
CA LEU A 547 19.23 5.40 18.25
C LEU A 547 20.30 5.25 19.32
N HIS A 548 20.04 4.40 20.32
CA HIS A 548 20.98 3.97 21.33
C HIS A 548 21.23 2.47 21.17
N GLY A 549 22.49 2.04 20.98
CA GLY A 549 22.86 0.62 21.02
C GLY A 549 22.78 0.09 22.45
N GLY A 550 23.92 -0.07 23.12
CA GLY A 550 23.95 -0.38 24.55
C GLY A 550 25.28 -0.92 25.05
N GLU A 551 25.25 -2.13 25.61
CA GLU A 551 26.44 -2.99 25.80
C GLU A 551 26.46 -4.04 24.69
N GLY A 552 27.29 -3.86 23.65
CA GLY A 552 27.26 -4.73 22.46
C GLY A 552 28.24 -4.30 21.37
N ASN A 553 28.21 -4.97 20.22
CA ASN A 553 28.81 -4.48 18.98
C ASN A 553 27.68 -4.15 18.00
N ASP A 554 27.20 -2.92 18.04
CA ASP A 554 25.89 -2.58 17.51
C ASP A 554 25.96 -1.97 16.10
N HIS A 555 24.84 -2.04 15.37
CA HIS A 555 24.65 -1.56 14.00
C HIS A 555 23.48 -0.56 13.97
N LEU A 556 23.78 0.74 13.95
CA LEU A 556 22.78 1.82 13.98
C LEU A 556 22.71 2.54 12.62
N TYR A 557 21.50 2.67 12.09
CA TYR A 557 21.21 3.31 10.80
C TYR A 557 20.04 4.31 10.95
N GLY A 558 20.26 5.61 10.79
CA GLY A 558 19.20 6.63 10.96
C GLY A 558 18.14 6.59 9.85
N GLU A 559 18.61 6.43 8.61
CA GLU A 559 17.88 6.47 7.32
C GLU A 559 17.58 7.88 6.78
N ALA A 560 16.61 8.61 7.34
CA ALA A 560 16.06 9.79 6.65
C ALA A 560 15.48 10.91 7.57
N GLY A 561 16.34 11.50 8.40
CA GLY A 561 16.16 12.87 8.87
C GLY A 561 17.40 13.44 9.56
N HIS A 562 17.24 14.08 10.73
CA HIS A 562 18.36 14.65 11.49
C HIS A 562 18.57 13.83 12.77
N ASP A 563 19.33 12.74 12.63
CA ASP A 563 19.31 11.62 13.56
C ASP A 563 20.40 11.74 14.63
N THR A 564 20.21 11.07 15.76
CA THR A 564 21.15 11.04 16.90
C THR A 564 21.53 9.60 17.22
N LEU A 565 22.75 9.19 16.87
CA LEU A 565 23.25 7.83 17.01
C LEU A 565 24.27 7.75 18.15
N ASP A 566 24.04 6.87 19.11
CA ASP A 566 24.82 6.68 20.35
C ASP A 566 25.05 5.17 20.55
N GLY A 567 26.07 4.61 19.89
CA GLY A 567 26.34 3.16 19.89
C GLY A 567 26.46 2.55 21.30
N GLY A 568 27.12 3.27 22.21
CA GLY A 568 27.17 2.92 23.62
C GLY A 568 28.56 2.48 24.07
N ALA A 569 28.82 1.17 24.05
CA ALA A 569 30.08 0.58 24.51
C ALA A 569 30.40 -0.75 23.79
N GLY A 570 31.20 -0.66 22.73
CA GLY A 570 31.42 -1.75 21.77
C GLY A 570 32.63 -1.61 20.85
N ASP A 571 32.53 -2.22 19.67
CA ASP A 571 33.23 -1.76 18.46
C ASP A 571 32.14 -1.58 17.38
N ASP A 572 31.45 -0.44 17.41
CA ASP A 572 30.14 -0.24 16.77
C ASP A 572 30.21 0.22 15.31
N GLN A 573 29.09 0.16 14.59
CA GLN A 573 28.90 0.69 13.24
C GLN A 573 27.72 1.65 13.19
N LEU A 574 27.99 2.90 12.81
CA LEU A 574 27.02 4.01 12.80
C LEU A 574 26.96 4.63 11.39
N GLU A 575 25.77 4.73 10.81
CA GLU A 575 25.49 5.33 9.50
C GLU A 575 24.26 6.25 9.67
N GLY A 576 24.38 7.55 9.38
CA GLY A 576 23.30 8.51 9.61
C GLY A 576 22.24 8.31 8.55
N GLY A 577 22.57 8.61 7.31
CA GLY A 577 21.74 8.25 6.17
C GLY A 577 22.22 8.84 4.86
N ILE A 578 21.32 9.53 4.16
CA ILE A 578 21.65 10.22 2.92
C ILE A 578 20.88 11.54 2.73
N TYR A 579 21.62 12.64 2.91
CA TYR A 579 21.32 14.04 2.50
C TYR A 579 20.76 15.01 3.55
N GLU A 580 20.84 14.69 4.85
CA GLU A 580 20.39 15.58 5.91
C GLU A 580 21.58 16.09 6.76
N SER A 581 21.63 15.90 8.09
CA SER A 581 22.85 16.14 8.89
C SER A 581 22.68 15.66 10.33
N ASP A 582 23.57 14.76 10.74
CA ASP A 582 23.32 13.87 11.88
C ASP A 582 24.29 14.10 13.04
N THR A 583 24.00 13.49 14.20
CA THR A 583 24.76 13.65 15.43
C THR A 583 25.21 12.30 16.01
N TYR A 584 26.47 11.97 15.80
CA TYR A 584 27.12 10.79 16.37
C TYR A 584 27.67 11.10 17.77
N LEU A 585 27.27 10.33 18.78
CA LEU A 585 27.51 10.63 20.18
C LEU A 585 28.51 9.65 20.79
N PHE A 586 29.63 10.16 21.32
CA PHE A 586 30.70 9.35 21.90
C PHE A 586 31.03 9.80 23.33
N ARG A 587 31.21 8.84 24.24
CA ARG A 587 31.57 9.06 25.65
C ARG A 587 32.70 8.10 26.07
N THR A 588 33.46 8.38 27.13
CA THR A 588 34.58 7.48 27.51
C THR A 588 34.12 6.05 27.80
N GLY A 589 34.82 5.08 27.24
CA GLY A 589 34.44 3.66 27.25
C GLY A 589 33.62 3.22 26.03
N HIS A 590 33.44 4.07 25.02
CA HIS A 590 32.69 3.74 23.80
C HIS A 590 33.34 2.62 22.98
N GLY A 591 34.68 2.55 22.94
CA GLY A 591 35.41 1.49 22.24
C GLY A 591 35.87 1.89 20.83
N LYS A 592 35.75 1.03 19.81
CA LYS A 592 36.39 1.24 18.48
C LYS A 592 35.41 1.34 17.32
N ASP A 593 34.63 2.39 17.31
CA ASP A 593 33.49 2.54 16.42
C ASP A 593 33.89 2.98 15.02
N THR A 594 33.00 2.71 14.06
CA THR A 594 33.11 3.08 12.65
C THR A 594 31.93 3.94 12.25
N VAL A 595 32.20 5.14 11.75
CA VAL A 595 31.22 6.07 11.18
C VAL A 595 31.34 6.07 9.66
N THR A 596 30.21 5.94 8.96
CA THR A 596 30.13 6.03 7.50
C THR A 596 29.01 7.00 7.13
N ASP A 597 29.33 8.09 6.44
CA ASP A 597 28.35 9.08 5.96
C ASP A 597 28.89 9.90 4.76
N TYR A 598 28.00 10.64 4.09
CA TYR A 598 28.25 11.37 2.84
C TYR A 598 27.47 12.69 2.74
N ALA A 599 28.12 13.80 3.10
CA ALA A 599 27.56 15.14 2.96
C ALA A 599 27.90 15.79 1.60
N ARG A 600 26.91 16.28 0.84
CA ARG A 600 27.16 16.96 -0.46
C ARG A 600 27.63 18.41 -0.32
N ASN A 601 27.41 19.04 0.83
CA ASN A 601 27.77 20.42 1.08
C ASN A 601 27.84 20.70 2.59
N ASP A 602 28.40 21.84 2.98
CA ASP A 602 28.74 22.12 4.38
C ASP A 602 27.53 22.45 5.27
N GLU A 603 26.32 22.65 4.71
CA GLU A 603 25.05 22.71 5.47
C GLU A 603 24.54 21.31 5.85
N GLN A 604 25.11 20.25 5.27
CA GLN A 604 24.84 18.84 5.56
C GLN A 604 25.97 18.16 6.37
N ALA A 605 26.84 18.94 7.03
CA ALA A 605 28.05 18.40 7.67
C ALA A 605 27.80 17.80 9.07
N ASP A 606 28.01 16.49 9.21
CA ASP A 606 27.61 15.70 10.37
C ASP A 606 28.48 15.93 11.60
N THR A 607 27.87 15.89 12.78
CA THR A 607 28.50 16.28 14.04
C THR A 607 28.89 15.07 14.89
N LEU A 608 30.19 14.78 14.95
CA LEU A 608 30.75 13.85 15.94
C LEU A 608 30.92 14.58 17.28
N ARG A 609 30.05 14.25 18.23
CA ARG A 609 29.94 14.88 19.54
C ARG A 609 30.69 14.05 20.61
N PHE A 610 31.81 14.60 21.09
CA PHE A 610 32.65 13.97 22.11
C PHE A 610 32.40 14.61 23.49
N GLU A 611 31.59 13.96 24.34
CA GLU A 611 31.22 14.47 25.67
C GLU A 611 32.30 14.25 26.73
N GLY A 612 32.74 15.32 27.41
CA GLY A 612 33.81 15.26 28.41
C GLY A 612 35.23 15.25 27.82
N ALA A 613 35.36 15.17 26.49
CA ALA A 613 36.63 15.34 25.78
C ALA A 613 37.02 16.82 25.63
N GLN A 614 38.28 17.07 25.26
CA GLN A 614 38.82 18.42 25.02
C GLN A 614 39.63 18.42 23.72
N ALA A 615 39.40 19.39 22.84
CA ALA A 615 39.97 19.46 21.50
C ALA A 615 41.51 19.49 21.50
N GLU A 616 42.14 20.10 22.51
CA GLU A 616 43.62 20.13 22.67
C GLU A 616 44.22 18.73 22.94
N LYS A 617 43.43 17.77 23.41
CA LYS A 617 43.89 16.40 23.74
C LYS A 617 43.54 15.36 22.67
N ALA A 618 42.62 15.67 21.77
CA ALA A 618 42.17 14.73 20.76
C ALA A 618 43.28 14.50 19.72
N VAL A 619 43.70 13.25 19.57
CA VAL A 619 44.65 12.84 18.54
C VAL A 619 43.87 12.48 17.28
N PHE A 620 44.27 13.06 16.16
CA PHE A 620 43.78 12.76 14.82
C PHE A 620 44.94 12.08 14.07
N ALA A 621 44.65 11.00 13.35
CA ALA A 621 45.61 10.28 12.53
C ALA A 621 44.89 9.70 11.31
N HIS A 622 45.59 9.47 10.20
CA HIS A 622 45.10 8.59 9.14
C HIS A 622 45.42 7.13 9.49
N GLU A 623 44.57 6.21 9.05
CA GLU A 623 44.88 4.78 8.99
C GLU A 623 44.46 4.27 7.59
N GLY A 624 45.26 4.62 6.56
CA GLY A 624 44.90 4.41 5.15
C GLY A 624 44.06 5.57 4.61
N TYR A 625 42.89 5.29 4.02
CA TYR A 625 41.94 6.33 3.61
C TYR A 625 41.01 6.80 4.74
N ASP A 626 41.04 6.14 5.91
CA ASP A 626 40.19 6.46 7.05
C ASP A 626 40.82 7.54 7.96
N LEU A 627 39.98 8.40 8.54
CA LEU A 627 40.38 9.31 9.63
C LEU A 627 40.07 8.65 10.98
N VAL A 628 41.09 8.52 11.84
CA VAL A 628 40.96 7.96 13.18
C VAL A 628 41.11 9.04 14.25
N VAL A 629 40.06 9.18 15.08
CA VAL A 629 39.96 10.17 16.16
C VAL A 629 40.04 9.47 17.51
N LYS A 630 41.03 9.81 18.33
CA LYS A 630 41.27 9.26 19.68
C LYS A 630 41.10 10.39 20.70
N ALA A 631 39.88 10.54 21.23
CA ALA A 631 39.44 11.69 22.02
C ALA A 631 39.66 11.54 23.54
N TYR A 632 39.49 10.33 24.09
CA TYR A 632 39.53 10.05 25.54
C TYR A 632 40.89 9.55 26.03
N GLY A 633 41.60 8.81 25.17
CA GLY A 633 42.85 8.12 25.51
C GLY A 633 42.60 6.78 26.20
N GLY A 634 43.37 5.77 25.83
CA GLY A 634 43.04 4.36 26.06
C GLY A 634 43.03 3.64 24.71
N ASP A 635 42.20 2.61 24.59
CA ASP A 635 41.96 1.91 23.32
C ASP A 635 40.78 2.53 22.52
N ASP A 636 39.98 3.40 23.16
CA ASP A 636 38.88 4.19 22.58
C ASP A 636 39.30 4.98 21.31
N ARG A 637 38.60 4.75 20.18
CA ARG A 637 38.78 5.48 18.91
C ARG A 637 37.51 5.50 18.07
N VAL A 638 37.29 6.56 17.29
CA VAL A 638 36.29 6.58 16.21
C VAL A 638 37.00 6.56 14.86
N THR A 639 36.51 5.76 13.92
CA THR A 639 37.05 5.59 12.57
C THR A 639 36.06 6.13 11.55
N LEU A 640 36.35 7.26 10.90
CA LEU A 640 35.51 7.81 9.83
C LEU A 640 35.97 7.21 8.50
N LYS A 641 35.07 6.46 7.86
CA LYS A 641 35.35 5.68 6.64
C LYS A 641 35.66 6.56 5.44
N ASP A 642 36.70 6.20 4.69
CA ASP A 642 37.07 6.81 3.41
C ASP A 642 37.20 8.35 3.44
N TYR A 643 37.48 8.93 4.61
CA TYR A 643 37.50 10.38 4.87
C TYR A 643 38.36 11.15 3.86
N PHE A 644 39.55 10.62 3.53
CA PHE A 644 40.51 11.27 2.63
C PHE A 644 40.28 10.99 1.13
N ILE A 645 39.20 10.29 0.73
CA ILE A 645 38.95 9.95 -0.68
C ILE A 645 38.29 11.10 -1.46
N SER A 646 37.46 11.93 -0.83
CA SER A 646 36.78 13.01 -1.55
C SER A 646 36.26 14.14 -0.65
N SER A 647 36.10 15.32 -1.24
CA SER A 647 35.52 16.50 -0.57
C SER A 647 34.14 16.30 0.09
N SER A 648 33.43 15.19 -0.18
CA SER A 648 32.16 14.83 0.47
C SER A 648 32.30 13.86 1.64
N ASN A 649 33.41 13.13 1.74
CA ASN A 649 33.71 12.20 2.83
C ASN A 649 34.42 12.91 4.00
N GLU A 650 34.89 14.14 3.80
CA GLU A 650 35.65 14.91 4.79
C GLU A 650 34.83 15.98 5.55
N ARG A 651 33.55 16.15 5.19
CA ARG A 651 32.62 17.19 5.69
C ARG A 651 32.04 16.86 7.08
N TYR A 652 32.93 16.74 8.06
CA TYR A 652 32.55 16.46 9.44
C TYR A 652 32.83 17.61 10.41
N HIS A 653 32.12 17.56 11.54
CA HIS A 653 32.11 18.55 12.61
C HIS A 653 32.45 17.89 13.95
N PHE A 654 33.68 18.07 14.43
CA PHE A 654 34.14 17.44 15.67
C PHE A 654 33.86 18.37 16.87
N GLN A 655 32.83 18.05 17.65
CA GLN A 655 32.29 18.88 18.72
C GLN A 655 32.72 18.40 20.12
N PHE A 656 33.78 18.99 20.64
CA PHE A 656 34.27 18.80 22.00
C PHE A 656 33.58 19.76 22.99
N ASP A 657 33.80 19.59 24.30
CA ASP A 657 33.20 20.47 25.33
C ASP A 657 33.83 21.88 25.38
N ASP A 658 35.03 22.05 24.83
CA ASP A 658 35.80 23.31 24.79
C ASP A 658 35.78 24.01 23.42
N ASN A 659 35.72 23.26 22.32
CA ASN A 659 35.72 23.81 20.97
C ASN A 659 35.00 22.92 19.93
N LYS A 660 34.56 23.52 18.82
CA LYS A 660 34.15 22.81 17.60
C LYS A 660 35.29 22.91 16.57
N LEU A 661 35.71 21.79 15.98
CA LEU A 661 36.63 21.76 14.85
C LEU A 661 35.88 21.38 13.58
N GLY A 662 36.25 21.96 12.44
CA GLY A 662 35.75 21.55 11.12
C GLY A 662 36.88 21.20 10.15
N ARG A 663 36.51 20.88 8.90
CA ARG A 663 37.42 20.64 7.76
C ARG A 663 38.60 21.63 7.71
N GLU A 664 38.32 22.93 7.77
CA GLU A 664 39.37 23.97 7.76
C GLU A 664 40.39 23.81 8.90
N ASP A 665 40.02 23.29 10.06
CA ASP A 665 40.92 23.13 11.22
C ASP A 665 41.68 21.80 11.20
N LEU A 666 41.19 20.80 10.46
CA LEU A 666 41.94 19.59 10.15
C LEU A 666 42.98 19.84 9.06
N ILE A 667 42.67 20.63 8.02
CA ILE A 667 43.63 21.06 6.97
C ILE A 667 44.85 21.81 7.57
N LYS A 668 44.71 22.40 8.76
CA LYS A 668 45.82 23.04 9.51
C LYS A 668 46.63 22.07 10.39
N LYS A 669 46.36 20.77 10.34
CA LYS A 669 47.13 19.71 11.02
C LYS A 669 47.98 19.00 9.97
N ALA A 670 49.29 18.97 10.17
CA ALA A 670 50.15 18.08 9.39
C ALA A 670 49.80 16.62 9.70
N PHE A 671 49.70 15.80 8.66
CA PHE A 671 49.58 14.36 8.73
C PHE A 671 50.84 13.74 8.11
N ASP A 672 51.53 12.87 8.85
CA ASP A 672 52.76 12.23 8.35
C ASP A 672 52.36 11.07 7.41
N PHE A 673 52.37 11.27 6.09
CA PHE A 673 52.08 10.20 5.13
C PHE A 673 53.34 9.36 4.86
N THR A 674 53.31 8.08 5.24
CA THR A 674 54.44 7.16 5.09
C THR A 674 53.94 5.74 4.77
N GLY A 675 54.44 5.15 3.69
CA GLY A 675 54.15 3.77 3.28
C GLY A 675 55.02 2.72 3.99
N THR A 676 55.22 1.57 3.33
CA THR A 676 55.71 0.35 3.98
C THR A 676 56.96 -0.27 3.33
N GLU A 677 57.03 -1.62 3.26
CA GLU A 677 58.04 -2.40 2.54
C GLU A 677 57.39 -3.13 1.34
N ASN A 678 56.30 -2.56 0.79
CA ASN A 678 55.52 -3.10 -0.33
C ASN A 678 55.04 -1.95 -1.22
N ASN A 679 54.79 -2.24 -2.50
CA ASN A 679 54.14 -1.36 -3.47
C ASN A 679 52.85 -0.71 -2.93
N ASP A 680 52.95 0.52 -2.43
CA ASP A 680 51.87 1.26 -1.79
C ASP A 680 51.29 2.36 -2.70
N ARG A 681 50.03 2.75 -2.44
CA ARG A 681 49.36 3.87 -3.12
C ARG A 681 49.01 4.94 -2.10
N LEU A 682 49.77 6.02 -2.07
CA LEU A 682 49.61 7.14 -1.15
C LEU A 682 48.97 8.34 -1.86
N VAL A 683 48.20 9.11 -1.10
CA VAL A 683 47.40 10.25 -1.56
C VAL A 683 47.47 11.31 -0.46
N GLY A 684 48.03 12.48 -0.80
CA GLY A 684 47.95 13.71 -0.02
C GLY A 684 46.56 14.32 -0.09
N TRP A 685 46.40 15.51 0.48
CA TRP A 685 45.10 16.14 0.64
C TRP A 685 45.05 17.49 -0.09
N TYR A 686 44.24 18.43 0.41
CA TYR A 686 44.14 19.78 -0.15
C TYR A 686 44.97 20.77 0.72
N SER A 687 46.23 20.41 0.98
CA SER A 687 47.17 21.04 1.93
C SER A 687 48.62 20.87 1.47
N ASP A 688 49.54 21.72 1.95
CA ASP A 688 50.99 21.52 1.80
C ASP A 688 51.43 20.22 2.51
N ASP A 689 51.46 19.09 1.80
CA ASP A 689 51.58 17.74 2.38
C ASP A 689 52.96 17.10 2.17
N ALA A 690 53.34 16.20 3.09
CA ALA A 690 54.64 15.51 3.09
C ALA A 690 54.44 14.00 3.02
N ILE A 691 54.91 13.38 1.93
CA ILE A 691 54.64 11.98 1.58
C ILE A 691 55.95 11.23 1.35
N HIS A 692 56.05 10.04 1.95
CA HIS A 692 57.14 9.08 1.76
C HIS A 692 56.58 7.72 1.34
N GLY A 693 56.99 7.18 0.19
CA GLY A 693 56.65 5.84 -0.27
C GLY A 693 57.25 4.79 0.66
N GLY A 694 58.57 4.66 0.64
CA GLY A 694 59.36 3.90 1.61
C GLY A 694 60.22 2.85 0.94
N ALA A 695 59.65 1.70 0.62
CA ALA A 695 60.31 0.67 -0.19
C ALA A 695 59.30 -0.24 -0.90
N GLY A 696 59.33 -0.25 -2.23
CA GLY A 696 58.32 -0.88 -3.09
C GLY A 696 58.34 -0.17 -4.45
N ASP A 697 57.64 -0.64 -5.49
CA ASP A 697 57.37 0.23 -6.65
C ASP A 697 56.04 0.96 -6.37
N ASP A 698 56.14 2.18 -5.83
CA ASP A 698 55.04 2.89 -5.17
C ASP A 698 54.31 3.88 -6.11
N THR A 699 53.19 4.46 -5.67
CA THR A 699 52.50 5.53 -6.40
C THR A 699 51.95 6.61 -5.47
N LEU A 700 52.44 7.84 -5.62
CA LEU A 700 52.16 8.99 -4.76
C LEU A 700 51.44 10.09 -5.56
N TYR A 701 50.54 10.81 -4.89
CA TYR A 701 49.84 12.00 -5.42
C TYR A 701 49.81 13.08 -4.34
N GLY A 702 50.15 14.33 -4.70
CA GLY A 702 49.97 15.51 -3.82
C GLY A 702 48.52 15.94 -3.73
N TYR A 703 47.96 16.39 -4.87
CA TYR A 703 46.63 17.00 -5.12
C TYR A 703 46.60 18.54 -5.20
N ASP A 704 46.26 19.28 -4.14
CA ASP A 704 46.27 20.77 -4.16
C ASP A 704 47.13 21.27 -2.99
N GLY A 705 48.35 21.74 -3.24
CA GLY A 705 49.31 22.00 -2.16
C GLY A 705 50.58 22.75 -2.57
N ASN A 706 51.67 22.49 -1.84
CA ASN A 706 53.05 22.85 -2.18
C ASN A 706 53.89 21.69 -1.62
N ASP A 707 53.74 20.55 -2.27
CA ASP A 707 53.88 19.24 -1.63
C ASP A 707 55.32 18.75 -1.68
N THR A 708 55.67 17.82 -0.79
CA THR A 708 56.99 17.19 -0.76
C THR A 708 56.85 15.68 -0.78
N LEU A 709 57.02 15.11 -1.98
CA LEU A 709 56.88 13.67 -2.26
C LEU A 709 58.26 13.02 -2.35
N HIS A 710 58.43 11.86 -1.71
CA HIS A 710 59.60 10.99 -1.84
C HIS A 710 59.15 9.57 -2.19
N GLY A 711 59.67 8.97 -3.26
CA GLY A 711 59.52 7.53 -3.50
C GLY A 711 60.36 6.70 -2.52
N ASP A 712 61.57 7.21 -2.24
CA ASP A 712 62.63 6.65 -1.38
C ASP A 712 63.38 5.44 -1.97
N SER A 713 62.73 4.31 -2.33
CA SER A 713 63.46 3.10 -2.80
C SER A 713 62.58 2.14 -3.61
N GLY A 714 62.54 2.33 -4.92
CA GLY A 714 61.49 1.74 -5.74
C GLY A 714 61.67 1.79 -7.25
N ASN A 715 60.57 2.00 -7.96
CA ASN A 715 60.51 2.41 -9.37
C ASN A 715 59.22 3.24 -9.48
N ASP A 716 59.27 4.45 -8.93
CA ASP A 716 58.11 5.06 -8.28
C ASP A 716 57.36 6.05 -9.16
N GLY A 717 56.04 6.07 -9.03
CA GLY A 717 55.15 6.95 -9.77
C GLY A 717 54.68 8.13 -8.94
N LEU A 718 55.31 9.30 -9.09
CA LEU A 718 54.95 10.52 -8.35
C LEU A 718 54.18 11.49 -9.26
N SER A 719 53.07 12.04 -8.77
CA SER A 719 52.42 13.26 -9.29
C SER A 719 52.34 14.28 -8.15
N GLY A 720 52.73 15.53 -8.39
CA GLY A 720 52.45 16.65 -7.50
C GLY A 720 50.95 16.99 -7.55
N GLY A 721 50.60 18.07 -8.25
CA GLY A 721 49.22 18.43 -8.50
C GLY A 721 49.05 19.89 -8.94
N ASP A 722 48.14 20.60 -8.30
CA ASP A 722 47.93 22.04 -8.45
C ASP A 722 48.65 22.79 -7.30
N GLY A 723 49.93 23.09 -7.49
CA GLY A 723 50.83 23.57 -6.44
C GLY A 723 52.27 23.75 -6.91
N ASN A 724 53.15 24.37 -6.10
CA ASN A 724 54.59 24.43 -6.40
C ASN A 724 55.32 23.30 -5.63
N ASP A 725 55.50 22.17 -6.28
CA ASP A 725 55.80 20.90 -5.60
C ASP A 725 57.29 20.50 -5.66
N VAL A 726 57.70 19.65 -4.72
CA VAL A 726 59.06 19.11 -4.61
C VAL A 726 58.99 17.58 -4.63
N LEU A 727 59.36 17.00 -5.76
CA LEU A 727 59.33 15.55 -5.99
C LEU A 727 60.74 14.98 -5.96
N HIS A 728 60.95 13.97 -5.12
CA HIS A 728 62.13 13.13 -5.08
C HIS A 728 61.75 11.70 -5.46
N GLY A 729 62.42 11.11 -6.46
CA GLY A 729 62.37 9.66 -6.72
C GLY A 729 63.07 8.89 -5.60
N GLY A 730 64.21 8.27 -5.90
CA GLY A 730 65.06 7.67 -4.87
C GLY A 730 66.19 6.80 -5.44
N GLU A 731 66.17 5.53 -5.05
CA GLU A 731 66.98 4.46 -5.65
C GLU A 731 66.10 3.61 -6.60
N GLY A 732 66.09 3.89 -7.91
CA GLY A 732 65.25 3.15 -8.88
C GLY A 732 65.02 3.83 -10.23
N ASP A 733 64.33 3.16 -11.18
CA ASP A 733 63.97 3.76 -12.48
C ASP A 733 62.61 4.50 -12.37
N ASP A 734 62.64 5.78 -11.96
CA ASP A 734 61.46 6.51 -11.46
C ASP A 734 60.67 7.31 -12.53
N SER A 735 59.44 7.73 -12.19
CA SER A 735 58.52 8.50 -13.05
C SER A 735 57.84 9.63 -12.27
N LEU A 736 58.37 10.86 -12.40
CA LEU A 736 57.92 12.06 -11.68
C LEU A 736 57.10 12.99 -12.60
N GLY A 737 55.98 13.51 -12.10
CA GLY A 737 55.17 14.55 -12.74
C GLY A 737 54.92 15.73 -11.81
N GLY A 738 55.32 16.95 -12.16
CA GLY A 738 54.99 18.15 -11.37
C GLY A 738 53.50 18.45 -11.38
N ASP A 739 52.95 18.52 -12.60
CA ASP A 739 51.56 18.84 -12.97
C ASP A 739 51.27 20.33 -13.21
N SER A 740 51.01 21.17 -12.19
CA SER A 740 50.56 22.56 -12.37
C SER A 740 51.16 23.60 -11.39
N GLY A 741 52.48 23.78 -11.35
CA GLY A 741 53.11 24.95 -10.71
C GLY A 741 54.55 25.19 -11.14
N ASP A 742 55.31 25.99 -10.38
CA ASP A 742 56.77 26.13 -10.62
C ASP A 742 57.51 25.04 -9.83
N ASP A 743 57.61 23.84 -10.41
CA ASP A 743 57.93 22.61 -9.67
C ASP A 743 59.43 22.26 -9.60
N VAL A 744 59.81 21.38 -8.66
CA VAL A 744 61.19 20.90 -8.48
C VAL A 744 61.22 19.37 -8.46
N LEU A 745 61.70 18.77 -9.55
CA LEU A 745 61.76 17.32 -9.75
C LEU A 745 63.21 16.81 -9.67
N HIS A 746 63.46 15.86 -8.78
CA HIS A 746 64.73 15.19 -8.55
C HIS A 746 64.60 13.67 -8.74
N GLY A 747 65.20 13.09 -9.78
CA GLY A 747 65.17 11.63 -10.02
C GLY A 747 66.01 10.86 -8.98
N ASN A 748 67.30 11.21 -8.92
CA ASN A 748 68.37 10.76 -7.99
C ASN A 748 69.27 9.63 -8.53
N GLU A 749 69.06 8.35 -8.18
CA GLU A 749 69.89 7.22 -8.67
C GLU A 749 69.05 6.23 -9.50
N GLY A 750 68.98 6.45 -10.83
CA GLY A 750 67.97 5.79 -11.66
C GLY A 750 68.19 5.80 -13.18
N ASN A 751 67.09 5.84 -13.93
CA ASN A 751 67.00 6.06 -15.39
C ASN A 751 65.67 6.79 -15.69
N ASP A 752 65.58 8.01 -15.15
CA ASP A 752 64.29 8.52 -14.66
C ASP A 752 63.49 9.28 -15.71
N HIS A 753 62.18 9.38 -15.52
CA HIS A 753 61.26 10.06 -16.42
C HIS A 753 60.64 11.26 -15.69
N LEU A 754 61.22 12.45 -15.88
CA LEU A 754 60.79 13.69 -15.23
C LEU A 754 59.95 14.54 -16.20
N TYR A 755 58.71 14.81 -15.80
CA TYR A 755 57.73 15.62 -16.53
C TYR A 755 57.30 16.81 -15.68
N GLY A 756 57.84 18.02 -15.89
CA GLY A 756 57.40 19.19 -15.12
C GLY A 756 55.91 19.51 -15.36
N ARG A 757 55.58 19.61 -16.65
CA ARG A 757 54.28 19.89 -17.28
C ARG A 757 53.93 21.36 -17.41
N ALA A 758 53.60 22.11 -16.36
CA ALA A 758 52.88 23.38 -16.53
C ALA A 758 53.23 24.55 -15.59
N GLY A 759 54.51 24.85 -15.39
CA GLY A 759 54.96 26.17 -14.92
C GLY A 759 56.41 26.51 -15.29
N HIS A 760 57.19 26.98 -14.32
CA HIS A 760 58.63 27.26 -14.50
C HIS A 760 59.50 26.22 -13.79
N ASP A 761 59.59 25.05 -14.40
CA ASP A 761 59.97 23.82 -13.70
C ASP A 761 61.48 23.66 -13.57
N THR A 762 61.93 22.96 -12.54
CA THR A 762 63.34 22.66 -12.27
C THR A 762 63.55 21.15 -12.21
N LEU A 763 64.11 20.58 -13.29
CA LEU A 763 64.30 19.13 -13.44
C LEU A 763 65.79 18.78 -13.29
N ASP A 764 66.09 17.84 -12.39
CA ASP A 764 67.44 17.36 -12.06
C ASP A 764 67.40 15.82 -12.00
N GLY A 765 67.69 15.16 -13.11
CA GLY A 765 67.59 13.70 -13.23
C GLY A 765 68.47 12.96 -12.21
N GLY A 766 69.65 13.51 -11.90
CA GLY A 766 70.57 12.93 -10.92
C GLY A 766 71.71 12.17 -11.59
N ALA A 767 71.63 10.84 -11.64
CA ALA A 767 72.67 9.96 -12.15
C ALA A 767 72.13 8.69 -12.84
N GLY A 768 71.92 8.77 -14.16
CA GLY A 768 71.30 7.69 -14.95
C GLY A 768 71.48 7.82 -16.47
N ASP A 769 70.51 7.32 -17.26
CA ASP A 769 70.34 7.61 -18.69
C ASP A 769 68.96 8.26 -18.93
N ASP A 770 68.70 9.35 -18.19
CA ASP A 770 67.36 9.87 -17.89
C ASP A 770 66.62 10.53 -19.08
N HIS A 771 65.33 10.79 -18.89
CA HIS A 771 64.48 11.54 -19.80
C HIS A 771 63.78 12.69 -19.08
N LEU A 772 64.04 13.93 -19.53
CA LEU A 772 63.51 15.16 -18.93
C LEU A 772 62.68 15.93 -19.97
N GLU A 773 61.48 16.39 -19.59
CA GLU A 773 60.58 17.21 -20.41
C GLU A 773 59.81 18.19 -19.50
N GLY A 774 60.04 19.50 -19.67
CA GLY A 774 59.31 20.59 -19.00
C GLY A 774 57.90 20.68 -19.60
N GLY A 775 57.80 21.11 -20.85
CA GLY A 775 56.78 20.58 -21.78
C GLY A 775 55.53 21.43 -22.04
N ALA A 776 55.21 22.44 -21.23
CA ALA A 776 54.31 23.52 -21.66
C ALA A 776 55.05 24.49 -22.60
N VAL A 777 54.78 25.78 -22.55
CA VAL A 777 55.45 26.79 -23.37
C VAL A 777 56.01 27.92 -22.50
N GLU A 778 56.34 27.59 -21.26
CA GLU A 778 56.75 28.52 -20.23
C GLU A 778 58.29 28.68 -20.30
N SER A 779 59.08 28.35 -19.26
CA SER A 779 60.55 28.26 -19.43
C SER A 779 61.23 27.57 -18.26
N ASP A 780 61.86 26.44 -18.54
CA ASP A 780 62.26 25.48 -17.51
C ASP A 780 63.77 25.42 -17.30
N THR A 781 64.22 24.81 -16.20
CA THR A 781 65.62 24.72 -15.78
C THR A 781 66.07 23.28 -15.60
N TYR A 782 66.79 22.77 -16.60
CA TYR A 782 67.36 21.43 -16.61
C TYR A 782 68.75 21.45 -15.96
N GLN A 783 68.91 20.82 -14.79
CA GLN A 783 70.17 20.78 -14.04
C GLN A 783 70.99 19.53 -14.36
N PHE A 784 72.31 19.71 -14.49
CA PHE A 784 73.26 18.61 -14.74
C PHE A 784 74.54 18.81 -13.94
N ARG A 785 75.03 17.76 -13.27
CA ARG A 785 76.28 17.74 -12.49
C ARG A 785 77.19 16.60 -12.95
N ALA A 786 78.50 16.67 -12.66
CA ALA A 786 79.44 15.65 -13.15
C ALA A 786 79.12 14.26 -12.60
N GLY A 787 78.92 13.27 -13.49
CA GLY A 787 78.40 11.94 -13.15
C GLY A 787 76.96 11.68 -13.61
N HIS A 788 76.27 12.66 -14.18
CA HIS A 788 74.84 12.57 -14.55
C HIS A 788 74.49 11.46 -15.56
N GLY A 789 75.40 11.12 -16.48
CA GLY A 789 75.19 10.04 -17.45
C GLY A 789 74.69 10.50 -18.82
N LYS A 790 73.72 9.82 -19.46
CA LYS A 790 73.46 9.97 -20.92
C LYS A 790 72.06 10.43 -21.32
N ASP A 791 71.53 11.31 -20.50
CA ASP A 791 70.19 11.87 -20.48
C ASP A 791 69.69 12.55 -21.77
N THR A 792 68.36 12.66 -21.87
CA THR A 792 67.59 13.09 -23.04
C THR A 792 66.58 14.16 -22.67
N VAL A 793 66.85 15.40 -23.09
CA VAL A 793 65.97 16.57 -22.89
C VAL A 793 65.11 16.78 -24.14
N LYS A 794 63.82 17.08 -23.96
CA LYS A 794 62.85 17.30 -25.04
C LYS A 794 61.88 18.44 -24.71
N ASP A 795 62.01 19.56 -25.41
CA ASP A 795 61.17 20.76 -25.22
C ASP A 795 61.00 21.66 -26.46
N TYR A 796 60.10 22.67 -26.41
CA TYR A 796 59.72 23.55 -27.53
C TYR A 796 59.22 24.98 -27.16
N GLY A 797 60.11 25.94 -26.94
CA GLY A 797 59.74 27.37 -26.84
C GLY A 797 59.26 28.01 -28.16
N TYR A 798 58.19 28.82 -28.17
CA TYR A 798 57.81 29.59 -29.38
C TYR A 798 58.66 30.86 -29.59
N ASN A 799 59.20 31.45 -28.52
CA ASN A 799 59.93 32.72 -28.59
C ASN A 799 61.28 32.72 -27.82
N ASP A 800 61.76 33.86 -27.33
CA ASP A 800 63.07 34.00 -26.64
C ASP A 800 62.97 34.35 -25.14
N GLU A 801 61.75 34.63 -24.70
CA GLU A 801 61.34 34.75 -23.30
C GLU A 801 60.93 33.35 -22.77
N GLN A 802 60.34 32.53 -23.66
CA GLN A 802 60.10 31.09 -23.50
C GLN A 802 61.34 30.31 -23.97
N ALA A 803 62.38 30.25 -23.13
CA ALA A 803 63.71 29.83 -23.57
C ALA A 803 64.53 29.15 -22.45
N ASP A 804 64.22 27.89 -22.25
CA ASP A 804 64.66 26.92 -21.23
C ASP A 804 66.19 26.90 -21.02
N THR A 805 66.62 26.67 -19.78
CA THR A 805 68.02 26.77 -19.35
C THR A 805 68.62 25.41 -19.02
N LEU A 806 69.63 24.98 -19.79
CA LEU A 806 70.51 23.89 -19.38
C LEU A 806 71.59 24.46 -18.45
N ARG A 807 71.51 24.08 -17.17
CA ARG A 807 72.39 24.49 -16.08
C ARG A 807 73.45 23.42 -15.84
N PHE A 808 74.67 23.68 -16.31
CA PHE A 808 75.82 22.79 -16.14
C PHE A 808 76.71 23.25 -14.96
N GLU A 809 76.51 22.65 -13.79
CA GLU A 809 77.20 23.00 -12.54
C GLU A 809 78.61 22.38 -12.44
N GLY A 810 79.63 23.21 -12.17
CA GLY A 810 81.03 22.78 -12.15
C GLY A 810 81.68 22.66 -13.55
N ALA A 811 80.88 22.82 -14.61
CA ALA A 811 81.37 22.84 -15.99
C ALA A 811 81.93 24.21 -16.40
N GLN A 812 82.77 24.22 -17.44
CA GLN A 812 83.32 25.44 -18.03
C GLN A 812 83.07 25.44 -19.54
N ALA A 813 82.61 26.56 -20.08
CA ALA A 813 82.18 26.69 -21.48
C ALA A 813 83.27 26.33 -22.51
N GLU A 814 84.54 26.67 -22.23
CA GLU A 814 85.66 26.34 -23.11
C GLU A 814 86.01 24.84 -23.12
N LYS A 815 85.49 24.03 -22.19
CA LYS A 815 85.68 22.57 -22.13
C LYS A 815 84.53 21.78 -22.75
N ALA A 816 83.34 22.38 -22.83
CA ALA A 816 82.17 21.71 -23.40
C ALA A 816 82.37 21.40 -24.89
N ALA A 817 81.97 20.20 -25.31
CA ALA A 817 81.98 19.78 -26.70
C ALA A 817 80.54 19.57 -27.21
N PHE A 818 80.28 20.02 -28.43
CA PHE A 818 78.96 19.96 -29.06
C PHE A 818 79.04 19.09 -30.32
N ALA A 819 78.09 18.17 -30.49
CA ALA A 819 77.98 17.29 -31.64
C ALA A 819 76.55 17.23 -32.15
N ARG A 820 76.38 17.09 -33.48
CA ARG A 820 75.06 16.91 -34.10
C ARG A 820 74.86 15.45 -34.49
N GLU A 821 73.86 14.81 -33.91
CA GLU A 821 73.49 13.43 -34.21
C GLU A 821 72.11 13.41 -34.91
N GLY A 822 72.12 13.54 -36.24
CA GLY A 822 70.89 13.61 -37.05
C GLY A 822 70.16 14.95 -36.90
N TYR A 823 69.05 14.94 -36.17
CA TYR A 823 68.30 16.15 -35.78
C TYR A 823 68.60 16.60 -34.35
N ASP A 824 69.29 15.77 -33.55
CA ASP A 824 69.58 16.05 -32.14
C ASP A 824 70.88 16.84 -31.95
N LEU A 825 70.97 17.58 -30.85
CA LEU A 825 72.18 18.22 -30.35
C LEU A 825 72.68 17.48 -29.11
N VAL A 826 73.86 16.88 -29.20
CA VAL A 826 74.55 16.21 -28.09
C VAL A 826 75.56 17.17 -27.47
N VAL A 827 75.47 17.34 -26.16
CA VAL A 827 76.28 18.24 -25.34
C VAL A 827 77.13 17.41 -24.38
N LYS A 828 78.44 17.63 -24.33
CA LYS A 828 79.36 16.95 -23.40
C LYS A 828 80.10 17.98 -22.56
N ALA A 829 79.61 18.26 -21.35
CA ALA A 829 80.12 19.32 -20.48
C ALA A 829 81.28 18.88 -19.56
N TYR A 830 81.21 17.68 -18.99
CA TYR A 830 82.14 17.20 -17.95
C TYR A 830 83.32 16.39 -18.49
N GLY A 831 83.12 15.72 -19.63
CA GLY A 831 84.06 14.74 -20.17
C GLY A 831 83.92 13.38 -19.48
N GLY A 832 84.37 12.33 -20.17
CA GLY A 832 83.93 10.96 -19.87
C GLY A 832 82.77 10.56 -20.79
N ASP A 833 81.94 9.64 -20.33
CA ASP A 833 80.80 9.14 -21.10
C ASP A 833 79.57 10.06 -21.02
N ASP A 834 79.46 10.87 -19.96
CA ASP A 834 78.48 11.93 -19.70
C ASP A 834 78.09 12.74 -20.96
N ARG A 835 76.78 12.88 -21.23
CA ARG A 835 76.23 13.71 -22.31
C ARG A 835 74.75 14.05 -22.06
N VAL A 836 74.32 15.26 -22.45
CA VAL A 836 72.89 15.60 -22.59
C VAL A 836 72.51 15.55 -24.06
N THR A 837 71.37 14.95 -24.40
CA THR A 837 70.86 14.83 -25.77
C THR A 837 69.59 15.67 -25.94
N LEU A 838 69.71 16.85 -26.55
CA LEU A 838 68.58 17.73 -26.87
C LEU A 838 67.88 17.23 -28.14
N LYS A 839 66.66 16.72 -27.97
CA LYS A 839 65.87 16.09 -29.04
C LYS A 839 65.35 17.08 -30.06
N ASP A 840 65.47 16.73 -31.34
CA ASP A 840 64.95 17.49 -32.47
C ASP A 840 65.40 18.98 -32.52
N TYR A 841 66.51 19.32 -31.83
CA TYR A 841 67.07 20.68 -31.77
C TYR A 841 67.29 21.32 -33.16
N PHE A 842 67.62 20.51 -34.17
CA PHE A 842 67.82 20.97 -35.55
C PHE A 842 66.62 20.70 -36.48
N PHE A 843 65.43 20.41 -35.95
CA PHE A 843 64.20 20.13 -36.70
C PHE A 843 63.37 21.38 -36.98
N SER A 844 63.16 22.22 -35.95
CA SER A 844 62.30 23.42 -36.01
C SER A 844 62.89 24.57 -35.19
N SER A 845 62.57 25.82 -35.58
CA SER A 845 62.96 27.04 -34.84
C SER A 845 62.17 27.27 -33.53
N THR A 846 61.58 26.21 -33.00
CA THR A 846 60.93 26.09 -31.70
C THR A 846 61.73 25.21 -30.75
N ASN A 847 62.47 24.25 -31.29
CA ASN A 847 63.27 23.27 -30.55
C ASN A 847 64.72 23.75 -30.37
N ASP A 848 65.07 24.94 -30.84
CA ASP A 848 66.40 25.56 -30.74
C ASP A 848 66.43 26.74 -29.72
N ARG A 849 65.60 26.66 -28.67
CA ARG A 849 65.35 27.75 -27.70
C ARG A 849 66.10 27.67 -26.37
N TYR A 850 67.06 26.77 -26.26
CA TYR A 850 67.83 26.59 -25.04
C TYR A 850 68.89 27.68 -24.78
N HIS A 851 68.88 28.21 -23.56
CA HIS A 851 70.00 28.88 -22.90
C HIS A 851 70.99 27.84 -22.33
N PHE A 852 72.29 28.12 -22.44
CA PHE A 852 73.35 27.24 -21.93
C PHE A 852 74.13 27.97 -20.84
N GLN A 853 74.01 27.52 -19.59
CA GLN A 853 74.58 28.17 -18.41
C GLN A 853 75.67 27.31 -17.75
N PHE A 854 76.92 27.69 -18.00
CA PHE A 854 78.11 27.18 -17.30
C PHE A 854 78.49 28.10 -16.13
N ASP A 855 79.40 27.67 -15.27
CA ASP A 855 79.86 28.50 -14.13
C ASP A 855 80.72 29.71 -14.54
N ASP A 856 81.25 29.72 -15.77
CA ASP A 856 82.07 30.81 -16.31
C ASP A 856 81.40 31.66 -17.40
N ALA A 857 80.29 31.20 -18.00
CA ALA A 857 79.52 31.94 -18.98
C ALA A 857 78.09 31.39 -19.19
N THR A 858 77.15 32.29 -19.45
CA THR A 858 75.83 31.98 -20.02
C THR A 858 75.80 32.38 -21.50
N PHE A 859 75.27 31.51 -22.36
CA PHE A 859 74.98 31.80 -23.76
C PHE A 859 73.48 31.73 -23.98
N LYS A 860 72.87 32.78 -24.52
CA LYS A 860 71.43 32.81 -24.75
C LYS A 860 71.06 32.08 -26.04
N ALA A 861 69.86 31.50 -26.11
CA ALA A 861 69.38 30.82 -27.32
C ALA A 861 69.53 31.66 -28.59
N ALA A 862 69.17 32.95 -28.54
CA ALA A 862 69.31 33.89 -29.64
C ALA A 862 70.75 34.11 -30.12
N GLU A 863 71.75 33.77 -29.30
CA GLU A 863 73.16 33.82 -29.64
C GLU A 863 73.68 32.51 -30.25
N LEU A 864 72.93 31.41 -30.15
CA LEU A 864 73.33 30.07 -30.61
C LEU A 864 72.57 29.62 -31.86
N ARG A 865 71.31 30.01 -32.01
CA ARG A 865 70.46 29.65 -33.16
C ARG A 865 71.10 29.96 -34.52
N GLY A 866 70.91 29.04 -35.46
CA GLY A 866 71.39 29.17 -36.84
C GLY A 866 72.91 29.18 -37.01
N LYS A 867 73.68 28.84 -35.98
CA LYS A 867 75.15 28.66 -36.05
C LYS A 867 75.49 27.17 -36.03
N ASP A 868 76.52 26.79 -36.80
CA ASP A 868 77.22 25.53 -36.57
C ASP A 868 77.97 25.64 -35.22
N LEU A 869 77.51 24.90 -34.20
CA LEU A 869 78.16 24.88 -32.89
C LEU A 869 79.55 24.19 -32.99
N PRO A 870 80.58 24.68 -32.29
CA PRO A 870 81.93 24.15 -32.42
C PRO A 870 82.07 22.80 -31.73
N THR A 871 82.80 21.87 -32.36
CA THR A 871 83.18 20.58 -31.75
C THR A 871 84.18 20.72 -30.60
N GLU A 872 84.73 21.93 -30.39
CA GLU A 872 85.64 22.29 -29.29
C GLU A 872 85.25 23.68 -28.73
N GLY A 873 84.65 23.71 -27.53
CA GLY A 873 84.59 24.89 -26.63
C GLY A 873 83.84 26.13 -27.12
N LEU A 874 82.73 26.48 -26.46
CA LEU A 874 82.14 27.82 -26.59
C LEU A 874 82.99 28.82 -25.80
N LYS A 875 83.60 29.78 -26.51
CA LYS A 875 84.40 30.83 -25.88
C LYS A 875 83.50 31.92 -25.32
N ALA A 876 83.68 32.22 -24.03
CA ALA A 876 82.94 33.27 -23.34
C ALA A 876 82.99 34.60 -24.13
N PRO A 877 81.86 35.32 -24.27
CA PRO A 877 81.82 36.56 -25.02
C PRO A 877 82.73 37.62 -24.37
N VAL A 878 83.67 38.17 -25.16
CA VAL A 878 84.63 39.16 -24.66
C VAL A 878 83.88 40.43 -24.27
N ALA A 879 83.81 40.69 -22.96
CA ALA A 879 82.94 41.69 -22.35
C ALA A 879 83.02 43.08 -23.03
N ALA A 880 81.93 43.49 -23.68
CA ALA A 880 81.78 44.82 -24.26
C ALA A 880 81.40 45.83 -23.16
N THR A 881 82.27 46.80 -22.90
CA THR A 881 82.05 47.80 -21.86
C THR A 881 81.01 48.86 -22.27
N ALA A 882 79.79 48.79 -21.73
CA ALA A 882 78.89 49.96 -21.67
C ALA A 882 77.81 49.85 -20.58
N GLN A 883 77.92 50.74 -19.59
CA GLN A 883 76.85 51.61 -19.08
C GLN A 883 75.55 51.01 -18.50
N ALA A 884 75.25 51.38 -17.26
CA ALA A 884 73.98 51.10 -16.59
C ALA A 884 72.86 52.08 -16.98
N ASP A 885 71.62 51.63 -16.86
CA ASP A 885 70.52 52.42 -16.29
C ASP A 885 69.55 51.49 -15.52
N ALA A 886 68.62 52.04 -14.74
CA ALA A 886 68.08 51.35 -13.55
C ALA A 886 66.64 50.78 -13.65
N ALA A 887 66.38 49.74 -12.83
CA ALA A 887 65.08 49.38 -12.25
C ALA A 887 65.29 48.93 -10.79
N THR A 888 64.23 48.93 -9.96
CA THR A 888 64.31 48.82 -8.48
C THR A 888 63.63 47.56 -7.91
N PRO A 889 63.96 47.14 -6.66
CA PRO A 889 63.56 45.86 -6.10
C PRO A 889 62.39 45.93 -5.10
N ASP A 890 61.81 44.76 -4.80
CA ASP A 890 61.29 44.31 -3.50
C ASP A 890 61.35 42.76 -3.51
N SER A 891 61.99 42.10 -2.54
CA SER A 891 61.43 41.57 -1.26
C SER A 891 60.77 40.18 -1.43
N ALA A 892 61.04 39.16 -0.60
CA ALA A 892 61.88 39.11 0.62
C ALA A 892 62.56 37.74 0.80
N THR A 893 63.60 37.68 1.64
CA THR A 893 64.28 36.43 2.01
C THR A 893 63.98 36.02 3.45
N ALA A 894 63.55 34.78 3.66
CA ALA A 894 63.74 34.06 4.91
C ALA A 894 65.10 33.33 4.89
N ALA A 895 65.72 33.10 6.04
CA ALA A 895 67.06 32.52 6.11
C ALA A 895 67.15 31.43 7.20
N VAL A 896 67.72 30.28 6.84
CA VAL A 896 68.12 29.22 7.77
C VAL A 896 69.63 29.02 7.67
N THR A 897 70.27 28.72 8.80
CA THR A 897 71.73 28.68 8.94
C THR A 897 72.30 27.27 8.76
N PRO A 898 73.49 27.11 8.13
CA PRO A 898 74.10 25.79 7.94
C PRO A 898 74.78 25.27 9.21
N GLN A 899 74.58 23.99 9.53
CA GLN A 899 75.35 23.28 10.56
C GLN A 899 75.72 21.85 10.13
N GLU A 900 76.99 21.51 10.33
CA GLU A 900 77.64 20.18 10.40
C GLU A 900 77.08 19.02 9.54
N LYS A 901 77.73 18.58 8.44
CA LYS A 901 79.11 18.09 8.26
C LYS A 901 79.43 16.70 8.88
N ALA A 902 79.00 15.66 8.16
CA ALA A 902 79.71 14.40 7.87
C ALA A 902 80.35 13.55 9.01
N ALA A 903 79.80 12.34 9.18
CA ALA A 903 80.46 11.16 9.75
C ALA A 903 79.98 9.91 8.98
N THR A 904 80.69 9.45 7.94
CA THR A 904 81.69 8.35 7.97
C THR A 904 81.16 6.98 8.37
N ALA A 905 81.22 6.03 7.43
CA ALA A 905 80.71 4.65 7.56
C ALA A 905 81.52 3.73 8.50
N THR A 906 80.83 2.69 8.99
CA THR A 906 81.38 1.43 9.55
C THR A 906 80.43 0.29 9.13
N THR A 907 80.75 -0.54 8.13
CA THR A 907 81.48 -1.83 8.28
C THR A 907 80.99 -2.74 9.43
N ASP A 908 80.37 -3.88 9.09
CA ASP A 908 81.08 -5.18 9.13
C ASP A 908 80.40 -6.25 8.21
N ASP A 909 81.14 -7.32 7.92
CA ASP A 909 80.81 -8.47 7.05
C ASP A 909 79.90 -9.50 7.78
N SER A 910 78.96 -10.18 7.08
CA SER A 910 78.51 -11.54 7.44
C SER A 910 77.95 -12.34 6.26
N LYS A 911 78.81 -13.18 5.67
CA LYS A 911 78.50 -14.05 4.50
C LYS A 911 77.56 -15.21 4.81
N ALA A 912 76.77 -15.61 3.80
CA ALA A 912 76.49 -17.01 3.51
C ALA A 912 76.46 -17.25 1.98
N GLN A 913 77.07 -18.33 1.48
CA GLN A 913 77.10 -18.69 0.05
C GLN A 913 76.49 -20.08 -0.21
N VAL A 914 75.57 -20.18 -1.17
CA VAL A 914 75.42 -21.33 -2.10
C VAL A 914 74.83 -20.75 -3.40
N ALA A 915 75.40 -20.74 -4.62
CA ALA A 915 76.43 -21.51 -5.34
C ALA A 915 75.91 -22.57 -6.34
N ASN A 916 75.84 -22.14 -7.62
CA ASN A 916 75.84 -22.94 -8.88
C ASN A 916 74.54 -23.70 -9.27
N THR A 917 73.83 -23.40 -10.38
CA THR A 917 74.16 -23.36 -11.85
C THR A 917 74.26 -24.75 -12.52
N PRO A 918 74.07 -24.88 -13.87
CA PRO A 918 73.29 -24.10 -14.85
C PRO A 918 72.44 -24.97 -15.84
N GLU A 919 71.54 -24.37 -16.63
CA GLU A 919 71.37 -24.74 -18.06
C GLU A 919 70.76 -23.60 -18.91
N LYS A 920 70.82 -23.70 -20.26
CA LYS A 920 70.66 -22.56 -21.19
C LYS A 920 70.25 -23.00 -22.61
N ILE A 921 69.72 -22.06 -23.41
CA ILE A 921 69.47 -22.04 -24.89
C ILE A 921 67.98 -22.36 -25.24
N VAL A 922 67.09 -21.39 -25.52
CA VAL A 922 66.96 -20.47 -26.70
C VAL A 922 66.55 -21.23 -27.98
N ALA A 923 65.49 -20.89 -28.75
CA ALA A 923 64.32 -19.99 -28.64
C ALA A 923 63.21 -20.58 -29.58
N VAL A 924 62.08 -19.99 -30.00
CA VAL A 924 61.48 -18.62 -30.12
C VAL A 924 59.92 -18.81 -30.10
N ASP A 925 58.97 -17.88 -30.30
CA ASP A 925 58.92 -16.51 -30.87
C ASP A 925 57.67 -15.71 -30.38
N THR A 926 57.57 -14.42 -30.75
CA THR A 926 56.37 -13.51 -30.78
C THR A 926 55.25 -13.62 -29.72
N PHE A 927 54.99 -12.53 -28.99
CA PHE A 927 53.76 -11.70 -29.18
C PHE A 927 53.89 -10.32 -28.50
N HIS A 928 53.03 -9.37 -28.90
CA HIS A 928 52.98 -7.97 -28.42
C HIS A 928 51.53 -7.41 -28.52
N PRO A 929 51.24 -6.18 -28.00
CA PRO A 929 50.01 -5.82 -27.24
C PRO A 929 48.87 -5.23 -28.14
N PRO A 930 47.78 -4.57 -27.66
CA PRO A 930 47.49 -4.07 -26.29
C PRO A 930 46.03 -4.18 -25.75
N LEU A 931 45.84 -3.52 -24.60
CA LEU A 931 44.62 -3.24 -23.83
C LEU A 931 43.42 -2.71 -24.64
N GLN A 932 42.19 -3.03 -24.23
CA GLN A 932 41.25 -2.07 -23.60
C GLN A 932 39.85 -2.67 -23.28
N LEU A 933 39.22 -2.09 -22.24
CA LEU A 933 37.77 -1.92 -22.01
C LEU A 933 36.83 -3.13 -22.17
N HIS A 934 36.42 -3.69 -21.02
CA HIS A 934 35.09 -4.30 -20.90
C HIS A 934 34.01 -3.22 -20.70
N LYS A 935 32.77 -3.53 -21.11
CA LYS A 935 31.60 -2.65 -20.97
C LYS A 935 30.44 -3.42 -20.34
N ASP A 936 29.91 -2.86 -19.27
CA ASP A 936 28.53 -3.00 -18.78
C ASP A 936 28.14 -1.62 -18.21
N GLY A 937 26.88 -1.21 -18.11
CA GLY A 937 25.64 -1.91 -18.50
C GLY A 937 24.40 -1.09 -18.10
N ALA A 938 24.45 0.24 -18.27
CA ALA A 938 23.56 1.17 -17.57
C ALA A 938 22.09 1.17 -18.03
N ALA A 939 21.18 1.32 -17.07
CA ALA A 939 19.81 1.80 -17.25
C ALA A 939 19.35 2.52 -15.97
N SER A 940 18.83 3.74 -16.09
CA SER A 940 18.26 4.51 -14.98
C SER A 940 16.99 5.24 -15.43
N THR A 941 16.15 5.61 -14.46
CA THR A 941 15.21 6.76 -14.49
C THR A 941 14.35 6.95 -15.74
N ASP A 942 13.04 6.70 -15.62
CA ASP A 942 12.04 7.13 -16.59
C ASP A 942 11.05 8.11 -15.94
N ALA A 943 10.70 9.20 -16.63
CA ALA A 943 9.83 10.24 -16.09
C ALA A 943 9.04 10.98 -17.18
N VAL A 944 7.72 10.75 -17.21
CA VAL A 944 6.64 11.73 -17.53
C VAL A 944 6.90 12.66 -18.75
N GLN A 945 6.19 12.56 -19.88
CA GLN A 945 4.79 13.03 -20.00
C GLN A 945 4.11 12.72 -21.37
N LYS A 946 2.78 12.48 -21.34
CA LYS A 946 1.70 12.65 -22.35
C LYS A 946 2.02 12.94 -23.84
N ALA A 947 1.33 12.21 -24.75
CA ALA A 947 0.34 12.81 -25.69
C ALA A 947 -0.50 11.78 -26.51
N ASP A 948 -1.82 11.81 -26.30
CA ASP A 948 -2.95 11.64 -27.25
C ASP A 948 -2.96 10.69 -28.48
N SER A 949 -3.98 9.80 -28.45
CA SER A 949 -5.06 9.62 -29.45
C SER A 949 -5.05 8.48 -30.50
N ALA A 950 -6.19 7.76 -30.52
CA ALA A 950 -6.86 7.11 -31.68
C ALA A 950 -6.16 5.91 -32.38
N THR A 951 -6.84 4.87 -32.90
CA THR A 951 -8.29 4.56 -32.99
C THR A 951 -8.55 3.06 -33.15
N VAL A 952 -9.67 2.56 -32.58
CA VAL A 952 -10.62 1.56 -33.11
C VAL A 952 -10.20 0.68 -34.31
N SER A 953 -10.32 -0.66 -34.17
CA SER A 953 -11.23 -1.50 -34.99
C SER A 953 -11.04 -3.03 -34.80
N GLY A 954 -12.16 -3.78 -34.75
CA GLY A 954 -12.29 -4.94 -35.64
C GLY A 954 -12.44 -6.33 -35.02
N ASN A 955 -13.69 -6.76 -34.82
CA ASN A 955 -14.07 -8.17 -34.63
C ASN A 955 -13.69 -9.03 -35.86
N ASP A 956 -13.30 -10.30 -35.64
CA ASP A 956 -14.11 -11.48 -36.03
C ASP A 956 -13.34 -12.77 -35.63
N ALA A 957 -13.88 -13.70 -34.83
CA ALA A 957 -15.09 -14.53 -34.97
C ALA A 957 -14.89 -15.90 -35.67
N GLY A 958 -14.25 -16.84 -34.95
CA GLY A 958 -14.94 -18.10 -34.60
C GLY A 958 -14.51 -19.44 -35.22
N LYS A 959 -14.89 -20.51 -34.47
CA LYS A 959 -15.20 -21.90 -34.89
C LYS A 959 -14.03 -22.85 -35.23
N ASN A 960 -14.07 -24.15 -34.90
CA ASN A 960 -14.91 -24.88 -33.92
C ASN A 960 -14.38 -26.32 -33.66
N VAL A 961 -14.55 -26.80 -32.41
CA VAL A 961 -15.05 -28.16 -32.02
C VAL A 961 -14.41 -29.43 -32.63
N LEU A 962 -13.76 -30.23 -31.76
CA LEU A 962 -14.05 -31.66 -31.46
C LEU A 962 -13.07 -32.15 -30.36
N ALA A 963 -13.39 -32.43 -29.08
CA ALA A 963 -14.57 -32.95 -28.35
C ALA A 963 -14.61 -34.49 -28.17
N ALA A 964 -14.05 -34.98 -27.05
CA ALA A 964 -14.31 -36.26 -26.36
C ALA A 964 -13.62 -36.20 -24.97
N GLN A 965 -14.30 -36.14 -23.81
CA GLN A 965 -15.14 -37.13 -23.12
C GLN A 965 -14.42 -37.96 -22.02
N THR A 966 -14.48 -37.43 -20.79
CA THR A 966 -14.84 -38.12 -19.50
C THR A 966 -13.98 -39.28 -18.93
N PRO A 967 -14.01 -39.51 -17.59
CA PRO A 967 -13.00 -40.30 -16.86
C PRO A 967 -13.41 -41.74 -16.50
N ALA A 968 -12.44 -42.56 -16.07
CA ALA A 968 -12.61 -43.75 -15.23
C ALA A 968 -11.29 -44.18 -14.56
N ASP A 969 -11.37 -44.78 -13.36
CA ASP A 969 -10.24 -45.36 -12.60
C ASP A 969 -9.49 -46.50 -13.32
N THR A 970 -8.25 -46.79 -12.88
CA THR A 970 -7.74 -48.17 -12.85
C THR A 970 -6.72 -48.41 -11.72
N LYS A 971 -7.02 -49.34 -10.80
CA LYS A 971 -6.10 -49.86 -9.77
C LYS A 971 -5.48 -51.22 -10.18
N VAL A 972 -4.15 -51.29 -10.37
CA VAL A 972 -3.26 -52.49 -10.34
C VAL A 972 -1.83 -51.99 -10.05
N GLN A 973 -0.96 -52.41 -9.11
CA GLN A 973 -0.89 -53.44 -8.06
C GLN A 973 0.00 -54.69 -8.36
N SER A 974 1.01 -54.92 -7.50
CA SER A 974 2.01 -56.04 -7.49
C SER A 974 3.07 -56.01 -8.63
N ALA A 975 4.28 -56.58 -8.51
CA ALA A 975 4.97 -57.33 -7.44
C ALA A 975 6.52 -57.06 -7.53
N ALA A 976 7.31 -56.84 -6.47
CA ALA A 976 7.82 -57.76 -5.42
C ALA A 976 9.17 -58.48 -5.73
N THR A 977 10.13 -58.39 -4.80
CA THR A 977 11.27 -59.33 -4.64
C THR A 977 11.80 -59.31 -3.20
N ASP A 978 12.07 -60.49 -2.62
CA ASP A 978 12.53 -60.69 -1.23
C ASP A 978 14.05 -60.67 -1.04
N THR A 979 14.53 -60.44 0.19
CA THR A 979 15.58 -61.23 0.88
C THR A 979 15.49 -61.00 2.41
N ALA A 980 15.85 -61.98 3.25
CA ALA A 980 15.73 -61.98 4.72
C ALA A 980 17.03 -62.52 5.39
N THR A 981 17.22 -62.73 6.71
CA THR A 981 16.30 -63.15 7.81
C THR A 981 17.01 -63.02 9.20
N GLN A 982 16.33 -63.39 10.30
CA GLN A 982 16.85 -63.76 11.66
C GLN A 982 17.23 -62.62 12.64
N ALA A 983 17.16 -62.78 13.98
CA ALA A 983 16.44 -63.72 14.87
C ALA A 983 16.41 -63.16 16.33
N ALA A 984 15.66 -63.77 17.26
CA ALA A 984 15.14 -63.11 18.48
C ALA A 984 15.70 -63.56 19.85
N VAL A 985 15.60 -62.67 20.87
CA VAL A 985 15.14 -62.95 22.28
C VAL A 985 16.10 -63.72 23.26
N PRO A 986 16.11 -63.50 24.61
CA PRO A 986 15.78 -62.32 25.47
C PRO A 986 16.69 -62.14 26.75
N ALA A 987 16.38 -61.14 27.61
CA ALA A 987 16.51 -61.19 29.10
C ALA A 987 15.65 -60.06 29.74
N SER A 988 14.49 -60.29 30.41
CA SER A 988 14.25 -60.78 31.78
C SER A 988 14.83 -59.89 32.91
N GLY A 989 14.04 -59.33 33.86
CA GLY A 989 12.62 -59.61 34.17
C GLY A 989 11.95 -58.61 35.15
N LYS A 990 10.74 -58.96 35.63
CA LYS A 990 9.76 -58.07 36.29
C LYS A 990 9.77 -58.10 37.83
N ALA A 991 9.29 -57.01 38.46
CA ALA A 991 8.16 -57.02 39.42
C ALA A 991 7.65 -55.58 39.68
N THR A 992 6.47 -55.26 40.22
CA THR A 992 5.07 -55.78 40.15
C THR A 992 4.19 -54.77 40.93
N GLN A 993 2.96 -54.46 40.49
CA GLN A 993 2.05 -53.57 41.22
C GLN A 993 1.53 -54.17 42.55
N ILE A 994 1.28 -53.31 43.55
CA ILE A 994 0.28 -53.55 44.61
C ILE A 994 -0.50 -52.23 44.82
N ALA A 995 -1.80 -52.31 45.07
CA ALA A 995 -2.68 -51.15 45.23
C ALA A 995 -3.54 -51.23 46.51
N ALA A 996 -3.80 -50.08 47.12
CA ALA A 996 -4.87 -49.80 48.09
C ALA A 996 -5.05 -48.26 48.14
N ALA A 997 -6.20 -47.59 48.25
CA ALA A 997 -7.63 -47.90 48.47
C ALA A 997 -8.18 -47.02 49.62
N THR A 998 -8.63 -45.81 49.26
CA THR A 998 -9.82 -45.12 49.80
C THR A 998 -10.02 -44.89 51.32
N SER A 999 -9.97 -43.60 51.70
CA SER A 999 -11.11 -42.81 52.26
C SER A 999 -11.38 -42.65 53.78
N VAL A 1000 -12.00 -41.49 54.09
CA VAL A 1000 -12.90 -41.11 55.23
C VAL A 1000 -12.35 -40.31 56.45
N ASP A 1001 -13.06 -39.20 56.73
CA ASP A 1001 -13.30 -38.39 57.96
C ASP A 1001 -12.24 -37.61 58.80
N SER A 1002 -12.20 -36.29 58.52
CA SER A 1002 -12.89 -35.22 59.30
C SER A 1002 -12.33 -34.55 60.59
N GLN A 1003 -12.81 -33.30 60.78
CA GLN A 1003 -13.15 -32.58 62.02
C GLN A 1003 -12.09 -31.82 62.87
N VAL A 1004 -12.27 -30.48 62.83
CA VAL A 1004 -12.35 -29.53 63.97
C VAL A 1004 -11.09 -28.80 64.46
N SER A 1005 -11.34 -27.54 64.85
CA SER A 1005 -10.41 -26.47 65.21
C SER A 1005 -10.08 -26.37 66.70
N SER A 1006 -9.08 -25.56 67.04
CA SER A 1006 -9.17 -24.64 68.19
C SER A 1006 -8.19 -23.46 68.04
N LYS A 1007 -8.43 -22.38 68.80
CA LYS A 1007 -7.67 -21.11 68.75
C LYS A 1007 -6.54 -21.09 69.78
N GLY A 1008 -5.57 -20.17 69.62
CA GLY A 1008 -4.63 -19.83 70.69
C GLY A 1008 -3.67 -18.68 70.37
N ASP A 1009 -4.09 -17.43 70.60
CA ASP A 1009 -3.18 -16.28 70.64
C ASP A 1009 -2.21 -16.38 71.83
N THR A 1010 -0.96 -15.92 71.68
CA THR A 1010 -0.15 -15.44 72.80
C THR A 1010 0.83 -14.36 72.31
N GLN A 1011 0.90 -13.24 73.02
CA GLN A 1011 1.68 -12.04 72.66
C GLN A 1011 3.05 -11.95 73.35
N SER A 1012 3.77 -10.87 73.01
CA SER A 1012 4.97 -10.28 73.67
C SER A 1012 6.33 -10.87 73.21
N VAL A 1013 7.41 -10.08 73.14
CA VAL A 1013 7.75 -8.83 73.87
C VAL A 1013 8.30 -7.69 72.97
N THR A 1014 7.98 -6.45 73.37
CA THR A 1014 8.45 -5.09 73.00
C THR A 1014 9.96 -4.88 72.77
N ALA A 1015 10.48 -3.78 72.17
CA ALA A 1015 9.97 -2.66 71.32
C ALA A 1015 11.20 -1.85 70.79
N GLN A 1016 11.09 -0.82 69.93
CA GLN A 1016 10.80 0.57 70.37
C GLN A 1016 10.12 1.47 69.30
N GLN A 1017 10.68 2.65 68.97
CA GLN A 1017 10.01 3.85 68.42
C GLN A 1017 11.07 4.82 67.81
N ASN A 1018 10.80 5.83 66.96
CA ASN A 1018 9.56 6.38 66.37
C ASN A 1018 9.86 7.11 65.02
N ALA A 1019 8.86 7.74 64.38
CA ALA A 1019 8.96 8.43 63.08
C ALA A 1019 8.55 9.94 63.10
N THR A 1020 8.46 10.56 61.91
CA THR A 1020 7.84 11.87 61.51
C THR A 1020 8.48 13.21 61.95
N ALA A 1021 8.78 14.10 60.97
CA ALA A 1021 8.53 15.55 61.01
C ALA A 1021 8.96 16.32 59.72
N VAL A 1022 8.07 16.51 58.72
CA VAL A 1022 8.19 17.60 57.71
C VAL A 1022 6.80 18.14 57.31
N ASP A 1023 6.13 18.85 58.22
CA ASP A 1023 5.04 19.79 57.87
C ASP A 1023 4.97 20.93 58.91
N ALA A 1024 5.92 21.86 58.83
CA ALA A 1024 5.97 23.04 59.72
C ALA A 1024 6.89 24.19 59.21
N ALA A 1025 7.11 24.33 57.89
CA ALA A 1025 8.09 25.29 57.34
C ALA A 1025 7.50 26.51 56.60
N LEU A 1026 6.18 26.61 56.44
CA LEU A 1026 5.51 27.75 55.82
C LEU A 1026 5.00 28.78 56.87
N LYS A 1027 5.91 29.61 57.42
CA LYS A 1027 5.59 30.90 58.07
C LYS A 1027 6.83 31.73 58.47
N THR A 1028 7.24 32.64 57.59
CA THR A 1028 7.66 34.07 57.78
C THR A 1028 8.60 34.49 56.64
N GLY A 1029 8.18 35.43 55.78
CA GLY A 1029 8.96 35.86 54.59
C GLY A 1029 9.96 37.01 54.85
N GLY A 1030 10.87 37.26 53.88
CA GLY A 1030 12.03 38.17 54.08
C GLY A 1030 12.63 38.95 52.89
N ALA A 1031 12.18 38.74 51.65
CA ALA A 1031 12.46 39.57 50.43
C ALA A 1031 13.90 39.63 49.83
N THR A 1032 13.96 40.09 48.56
CA THR A 1032 15.12 40.41 47.68
C THR A 1032 15.98 39.23 47.16
N ALA A 1033 16.38 39.15 45.88
CA ALA A 1033 15.97 39.87 44.66
C ALA A 1033 16.35 39.09 43.35
N THR A 1034 15.63 39.34 42.25
CA THR A 1034 15.89 38.90 40.85
C THR A 1034 16.61 40.01 40.03
N PRO A 1035 17.23 39.78 38.84
CA PRO A 1035 16.67 39.12 37.62
C PRO A 1035 17.69 38.27 36.80
N ALA A 1036 17.50 37.95 35.51
CA ALA A 1036 16.44 37.15 34.85
C ALA A 1036 16.66 37.10 33.31
N SER A 1037 16.46 35.94 32.67
CA SER A 1037 16.42 35.77 31.20
C SER A 1037 15.59 34.52 30.84
N THR A 1038 14.30 34.62 30.53
CA THR A 1038 13.67 35.01 29.24
C THR A 1038 13.59 33.91 28.18
N LEU A 1039 12.58 33.03 28.28
CA LEU A 1039 11.95 32.37 27.13
C LEU A 1039 10.49 31.99 27.45
N ASP A 1040 10.27 31.32 28.59
CA ASP A 1040 8.95 30.80 28.99
C ASP A 1040 8.02 31.84 29.66
N ALA A 1041 7.53 32.79 28.86
CA ALA A 1041 6.59 33.83 29.34
C ALA A 1041 5.51 34.27 28.34
N LYS A 1042 5.48 33.71 27.12
CA LYS A 1042 4.47 34.06 26.09
C LYS A 1042 3.26 33.11 26.07
N ALA A 1043 3.49 31.80 26.17
CA ALA A 1043 2.42 30.78 26.05
C ALA A 1043 1.32 30.99 27.10
N ALA A 1044 1.70 31.12 28.38
CA ALA A 1044 0.77 31.31 29.50
C ALA A 1044 -0.13 32.56 29.37
N GLN A 1045 0.26 33.57 28.58
CA GLN A 1045 -0.48 34.83 28.48
C GLN A 1045 -1.53 34.84 27.35
N GLN A 1046 -1.43 33.97 26.33
CA GLN A 1046 -2.45 33.86 25.28
C GLN A 1046 -3.66 33.04 25.75
N SER A 1047 -3.45 31.91 26.44
CA SER A 1047 -4.55 31.03 26.89
C SER A 1047 -5.52 31.72 27.86
N GLN A 1048 -5.04 32.65 28.70
CA GLN A 1048 -5.91 33.44 29.59
C GLN A 1048 -6.68 34.56 28.86
N GLN A 1049 -6.23 35.03 27.70
CA GLN A 1049 -6.96 36.03 26.91
C GLN A 1049 -8.12 35.41 26.13
N MET A 1050 -7.96 34.19 25.59
CA MET A 1050 -9.04 33.47 24.89
C MET A 1050 -10.22 33.16 25.83
N LEU A 1051 -9.96 32.62 27.03
CA LEU A 1051 -11.00 32.34 28.03
C LEU A 1051 -11.74 33.60 28.51
N SER A 1052 -11.08 34.77 28.46
CA SER A 1052 -11.67 36.04 28.87
C SER A 1052 -12.65 36.63 27.83
N ALA A 1053 -12.64 36.16 26.58
CA ALA A 1053 -13.44 36.72 25.49
C ALA A 1053 -14.87 36.15 25.40
N MET A 1054 -15.09 34.91 25.81
CA MET A 1054 -16.38 34.21 25.62
C MET A 1054 -17.38 34.43 26.76
N ALA A 1055 -16.98 35.06 27.87
CA ALA A 1055 -17.80 35.21 29.07
C ALA A 1055 -18.77 36.43 29.06
N THR A 1056 -18.77 37.26 28.02
CA THR A 1056 -19.52 38.53 28.00
C THR A 1056 -20.45 38.73 26.79
N GLN A 1057 -21.47 37.88 26.67
CA GLN A 1057 -22.77 38.29 26.08
C GLN A 1057 -23.91 37.33 26.48
N SER A 1058 -24.84 37.79 27.32
CA SER A 1058 -26.08 37.09 27.68
C SER A 1058 -27.06 38.02 28.40
N GLN A 1059 -28.37 37.72 28.29
CA GLN A 1059 -29.52 38.50 28.78
C GLN A 1059 -29.74 39.83 28.00
N THR A 1060 -30.93 40.21 27.51
CA THR A 1060 -32.33 39.72 27.59
C THR A 1060 -32.98 39.81 26.19
N ALA A 1061 -34.24 39.46 25.87
CA ALA A 1061 -35.45 39.16 26.66
C ALA A 1061 -36.45 38.25 25.88
N THR A 1062 -37.57 37.92 26.53
CA THR A 1062 -38.81 37.33 25.95
C THR A 1062 -40.03 38.11 26.46
N PRO A 1063 -41.27 37.91 25.96
CA PRO A 1063 -41.74 37.49 24.63
C PRO A 1063 -42.82 38.47 24.05
N THR A 1064 -43.39 38.19 22.86
CA THR A 1064 -44.86 38.20 22.53
C THR A 1064 -45.18 38.54 21.05
N ALA A 1065 -45.91 37.62 20.40
CA ALA A 1065 -46.67 37.64 19.14
C ALA A 1065 -46.79 38.92 18.26
N LEU A 1066 -46.67 38.74 16.93
CA LEU A 1066 -47.84 38.79 16.00
C LEU A 1066 -47.51 38.44 14.51
N ALA A 1067 -48.46 37.74 13.87
CA ALA A 1067 -48.73 37.64 12.42
C ALA A 1067 -47.68 37.06 11.43
N ALA A 1068 -48.18 36.26 10.49
CA ALA A 1068 -47.47 35.84 9.26
C ALA A 1068 -47.59 36.92 8.15
N PRO A 1069 -46.91 36.74 7.00
CA PRO A 1069 -47.66 36.15 5.88
C PRO A 1069 -46.96 35.04 5.09
N ASP A 1070 -47.76 34.02 4.80
CA ASP A 1070 -47.76 33.12 3.65
C ASP A 1070 -46.82 33.42 2.45
N LEU A 1071 -45.94 32.48 2.14
CA LEU A 1071 -45.42 32.22 0.78
C LEU A 1071 -45.17 30.71 0.60
N GLN A 1072 -45.89 30.09 -0.33
CA GLN A 1072 -45.84 28.65 -0.62
C GLN A 1072 -44.63 28.23 -1.48
N PRO A 1073 -43.94 27.13 -1.15
CA PRO A 1073 -43.27 26.30 -2.14
C PRO A 1073 -44.28 25.34 -2.79
N LYS A 1074 -44.15 25.09 -4.11
CA LYS A 1074 -45.01 24.15 -4.84
C LYS A 1074 -44.49 22.72 -4.68
N PRO A 1075 -45.33 21.70 -4.47
CA PRO A 1075 -44.92 20.31 -4.69
C PRO A 1075 -44.73 20.07 -6.19
N GLN A 1076 -43.57 19.52 -6.59
CA GLN A 1076 -43.40 18.91 -7.91
C GLN A 1076 -43.85 17.45 -7.84
N LEU A 1077 -44.72 17.06 -8.77
CA LEU A 1077 -45.05 15.67 -9.01
C LEU A 1077 -43.88 15.00 -9.75
N VAL A 1078 -43.17 14.12 -9.05
CA VAL A 1078 -42.36 13.06 -9.71
C VAL A 1078 -43.27 11.84 -9.83
N ALA A 1079 -43.37 11.28 -11.04
CA ALA A 1079 -44.18 10.10 -11.29
C ALA A 1079 -43.35 8.84 -11.06
N SER A 1080 -43.65 8.08 -10.02
CA SER A 1080 -43.10 6.75 -9.79
C SER A 1080 -43.73 5.73 -10.75
N GLN A 1081 -42.90 5.08 -11.56
CA GLN A 1081 -43.20 3.73 -12.03
C GLN A 1081 -42.60 2.76 -11.00
N VAL A 1082 -43.48 2.17 -10.20
CA VAL A 1082 -43.29 0.97 -9.37
C VAL A 1082 -44.61 0.21 -9.47
#